data_AF-A0A0J9XED3-F1
#
_entry.id   AF-A0A0J9XED3-F1
#
_cell.length_a   1.000
_cell.length_b   1.000
_cell.length_c   1.000
_cell.angle_alpha   90.00
_cell.angle_beta   90.00
_cell.angle_gamma   90.00
#
_symmetry.space_group_name_H-M   'P 1'
#
loop_
_entity.id
_entity.type
_entity.pdbx_description
1 polymer ?
#
loop_
_entity_poly.entity_id
_entity_poly.type
_entity_poly.pdbx_seq_one_letter_code
_entity_poly.pdbx_strand_id
1 'polypeptide(L)'
;MPEVKESYYDINKTLTESRHFNHPYKPYDIQLDFMKTLYSTLESKKVGIFESPTGTGKTLSLICGSMSWLRDHNRGEFEKSLDDLNKDDNDHEPAWVREHTRKIKEDEMLERIKEFEEKLERVREKERKVSRLNAMNGQPRRVKRQNIVVENEKPDDDDFYLLKDDDENLTLALDPATSALLASLDDPIPDNDLAPPKEKVKIYFASRTHSQLSQFVGQLRLPEFPPSVNSKLVPRESTKEISLSSRKHLCIHSKVSKYNSVSQMNDACHDMAKKSTTRCKFHLNMHELKDQVLQREFQNKALAEIKDIEDLADLGRELHVCPYYATREVADWCDVIALPYQLLLQKEARESLKISLENSIVVIDEAHNLLDVISSLHSISITHTEIKRSLLGLQTYYNKFSKRLGRNNLVNLSKLIQAVKALENFMTKSLEKPRNQIAPGKEIKLSEFFSKSHSLDMINSFEMEKFIKKTKLVFKIESYLDKLAVEEKKSISNLVLSKTMSFLSALGNPSWEGKFSYGWSSDKTLQLEYILLDPSFPFKEIITKARCTILAGGTMKPMDDYLNYLFPYLEQSQITQFSCDHIIPDENLVVLPIAESATGQKFSFTFAERNSKPMIQELGLTILSMIKEIPHGVVIFFPSYSYMNSVVQIWQSQLTPRGHSIYEEINNLKKVFSEPQTSSISVEEVLDQFGTEIQACKDANDLAHTGAILFSVVGGKMSEGINFSDDLARGVIMIGLPFPNAFSAEMVAKREYVENKVLETGGTRDEARAKARDFYENICMRAVNQCVGRAVRHALDYSSIILIDARYQNKPIQEKLSFWVQKRICQVTSVGNANNILKRFFVTKK
;
A
#
# COMPACT_ATOMS: atom_id res chain seq x y z
N MET A 1 19.65 15.41 -56.27
CA MET A 1 19.02 14.24 -55.62
C MET A 1 20.13 13.33 -55.09
N PRO A 2 19.92 12.67 -53.95
CA PRO A 2 20.76 12.86 -52.77
C PRO A 2 21.57 11.61 -52.38
N GLU A 3 22.64 11.81 -51.62
CA GLU A 3 23.09 10.83 -50.63
C GLU A 3 23.35 11.56 -49.31
N VAL A 4 22.45 11.29 -48.37
CA VAL A 4 22.49 11.70 -46.96
C VAL A 4 23.55 10.86 -46.27
N LYS A 5 24.59 11.49 -45.74
CA LYS A 5 25.45 10.91 -44.70
C LYS A 5 25.02 11.51 -43.36
N GLU A 6 24.13 10.81 -42.67
CA GLU A 6 23.92 10.98 -41.24
C GLU A 6 25.01 10.19 -40.52
N SER A 7 25.86 10.89 -39.75
CA SER A 7 26.82 10.28 -38.83
C SER A 7 26.68 10.92 -37.46
N TYR A 8 26.57 10.06 -36.44
CA TYR A 8 26.59 10.34 -35.00
C TYR A 8 25.35 11.02 -34.41
N TYR A 9 24.42 10.18 -33.95
CA TYR A 9 23.41 10.52 -32.96
C TYR A 9 24.10 10.83 -31.61
N ASP A 10 24.20 12.12 -31.30
CA ASP A 10 24.74 12.63 -30.05
C ASP A 10 23.65 12.51 -28.95
N ILE A 11 23.67 11.41 -28.19
CA ILE A 11 22.68 11.03 -27.14
C ILE A 11 22.52 12.12 -26.06
N ASN A 12 23.48 13.03 -25.93
CA ASN A 12 23.47 14.07 -24.91
C ASN A 12 22.79 15.39 -25.34
N LYS A 13 22.44 15.57 -26.62
CA LYS A 13 21.92 16.85 -27.12
C LYS A 13 20.39 16.97 -27.15
N THR A 14 19.66 15.87 -26.92
CA THR A 14 18.18 15.81 -26.85
C THR A 14 17.64 15.82 -25.41
N LEU A 15 18.46 16.23 -24.45
CA LEU A 15 18.04 16.47 -23.07
C LEU A 15 17.34 17.84 -23.00
N THR A 16 16.02 17.89 -23.25
CA THR A 16 14.99 18.59 -22.42
C THR A 16 13.69 19.05 -23.15
N GLU A 17 13.63 19.18 -24.48
CA GLU A 17 12.45 19.84 -25.11
C GLU A 17 11.44 18.96 -25.86
N SER A 18 11.74 17.73 -26.32
CA SER A 18 10.75 16.94 -27.11
C SER A 18 10.82 15.40 -26.96
N ARG A 19 11.09 14.87 -25.76
CA ARG A 19 11.00 13.42 -25.54
C ARG A 19 9.54 12.95 -25.52
N HIS A 20 9.21 11.95 -26.35
CA HIS A 20 7.88 11.34 -26.40
C HIS A 20 7.77 10.23 -25.35
N PHE A 21 6.91 10.40 -24.35
CA PHE A 21 6.71 9.43 -23.26
C PHE A 21 5.67 8.35 -23.56
N ASN A 22 5.14 8.32 -24.79
CA ASN A 22 4.11 7.35 -25.21
C ASN A 22 2.88 7.33 -24.31
N HIS A 23 2.51 8.51 -23.84
CA HIS A 23 1.29 8.69 -23.06
C HIS A 23 0.08 8.36 -23.96
N PRO A 24 -0.87 7.51 -23.52
CA PRO A 24 -1.97 7.04 -24.37
C PRO A 24 -3.01 8.14 -24.70
N TYR A 25 -2.91 9.28 -24.02
CA TYR A 25 -3.70 10.48 -24.25
C TYR A 25 -2.77 11.68 -24.47
N LYS A 26 -3.31 12.83 -24.85
CA LYS A 26 -2.54 14.08 -24.81
C LYS A 26 -2.23 14.44 -23.35
N PRO A 27 -0.96 14.43 -22.92
CA PRO A 27 -0.62 14.74 -21.53
C PRO A 27 -0.78 16.24 -21.24
N TYR A 28 -1.14 16.57 -20.00
CA TYR A 28 -1.08 17.94 -19.50
C TYR A 28 0.37 18.38 -19.29
N ASP A 29 0.62 19.69 -19.28
CA ASP A 29 1.98 20.24 -19.09
C ASP A 29 2.60 19.75 -17.77
N ILE A 30 1.81 19.73 -16.69
CA ILE A 30 2.28 19.22 -15.39
C ILE A 30 2.66 17.72 -15.43
N GLN A 31 2.01 16.92 -16.30
CA GLN A 31 2.33 15.51 -16.47
C GLN A 31 3.62 15.35 -17.28
N LEU A 32 3.83 16.22 -18.28
CA LEU A 32 5.09 16.27 -19.03
C LEU A 32 6.25 16.63 -18.11
N ASP A 33 6.08 17.63 -17.24
CA ASP A 33 7.11 18.02 -16.26
C ASP A 33 7.40 16.91 -15.26
N PHE A 34 6.35 16.22 -14.79
CA PHE A 34 6.50 15.03 -13.95
C PHE A 34 7.32 13.96 -14.65
N MET A 35 6.95 13.59 -15.88
CA MET A 35 7.62 12.52 -16.65
C MET A 35 9.07 12.88 -16.99
N LYS A 36 9.36 14.15 -17.34
CA LYS A 36 10.71 14.66 -17.59
C LYS A 36 11.57 14.56 -16.33
N THR A 37 11.05 15.04 -15.20
CA THR A 37 11.77 15.01 -13.92
C THR A 37 11.99 13.58 -13.43
N LEU A 38 11.00 12.71 -13.61
CA LEU A 38 11.12 11.28 -13.31
C LEU A 38 12.24 10.64 -14.14
N TYR A 39 12.21 10.84 -15.46
CA TYR A 39 13.23 10.31 -16.36
C TYR A 39 14.64 10.77 -15.94
N SER A 40 14.85 12.06 -15.70
CA SER A 40 16.17 12.58 -15.28
C SER A 40 16.62 12.02 -13.92
N THR A 41 15.67 11.75 -13.02
CA THR A 41 15.95 11.15 -11.70
C THR A 41 16.43 9.71 -11.85
N LEU A 42 15.75 8.93 -12.71
CA LEU A 42 16.13 7.54 -13.03
C LEU A 42 17.51 7.46 -13.70
N GLU A 43 17.77 8.37 -14.65
CA GLU A 43 19.05 8.44 -15.35
C GLU A 43 20.20 8.79 -14.40
N SER A 44 19.97 9.75 -13.51
CA SER A 44 20.95 10.21 -12.52
C SER A 44 21.11 9.27 -11.32
N LYS A 45 20.38 8.14 -11.26
CA LYS A 45 20.39 7.18 -10.13
C LYS A 45 20.14 7.83 -8.76
N LYS A 46 19.23 8.82 -8.72
CA LYS A 46 18.91 9.58 -7.50
C LYS A 46 17.73 8.97 -6.74
N VAL A 47 17.49 9.43 -5.51
CA VAL A 47 16.20 9.19 -4.82
C VAL A 47 15.22 10.29 -5.25
N GLY A 48 14.02 9.90 -5.67
CA GLY A 48 12.97 10.83 -6.08
C GLY A 48 11.87 10.94 -5.05
N ILE A 49 11.43 12.16 -4.72
CA ILE A 49 10.23 12.43 -3.91
C ILE A 49 9.28 13.29 -4.74
N PHE A 50 8.17 12.70 -5.17
CA PHE A 50 7.23 13.27 -6.13
C PHE A 50 5.86 13.48 -5.48
N GLU A 51 5.42 14.73 -5.38
CA GLU A 51 4.04 15.10 -5.08
C GLU A 51 3.28 15.39 -6.38
N SER A 52 2.22 14.64 -6.62
CA SER A 52 1.32 14.84 -7.75
C SER A 52 -0.11 14.72 -7.26
N PRO A 53 -0.89 15.80 -7.18
CA PRO A 53 -2.23 15.78 -6.59
C PRO A 53 -3.11 14.69 -7.20
N THR A 54 -4.06 14.18 -6.42
CA THR A 54 -5.09 13.24 -6.87
C THR A 54 -5.78 13.77 -8.13
N GLY A 55 -6.15 12.88 -9.05
CA GLY A 55 -6.81 13.26 -10.30
C GLY A 55 -5.91 13.80 -11.41
N THR A 56 -4.63 14.08 -11.15
CA THR A 56 -3.68 14.58 -12.16
C THR A 56 -3.07 13.51 -13.08
N GLY A 57 -3.45 12.23 -12.94
CA GLY A 57 -2.88 11.13 -13.73
C GLY A 57 -1.48 10.68 -13.30
N LYS A 58 -1.18 10.76 -12.00
CA LYS A 58 0.08 10.33 -11.37
C LYS A 58 0.53 8.92 -11.80
N THR A 59 -0.34 7.92 -11.64
CA THR A 59 0.00 6.52 -11.95
C THR A 59 0.39 6.33 -13.41
N LEU A 60 -0.34 6.94 -14.34
CA LEU A 60 -0.02 6.88 -15.76
C LEU A 60 1.28 7.64 -16.09
N SER A 61 1.54 8.76 -15.41
CA SER A 61 2.81 9.51 -15.55
C SER A 61 4.01 8.72 -15.02
N LEU A 62 3.84 8.01 -13.89
CA LEU A 62 4.84 7.07 -13.37
C LEU A 62 5.13 5.95 -14.37
N ILE A 63 4.08 5.32 -14.93
CA ILE A 63 4.21 4.26 -15.95
C ILE A 63 4.93 4.78 -17.17
N CYS A 64 4.44 5.86 -17.78
CA CYS A 64 4.97 6.38 -19.04
C CYS A 64 6.41 6.87 -18.90
N GLY A 65 6.73 7.58 -17.80
CA GLY A 65 8.09 8.05 -17.53
C GLY A 65 9.08 6.91 -17.26
N SER A 66 8.70 5.95 -16.40
CA SER A 66 9.59 4.84 -16.03
C SER A 66 9.78 3.81 -17.15
N MET A 67 8.72 3.45 -17.88
CA MET A 67 8.82 2.53 -19.01
C MET A 67 9.55 3.14 -20.20
N SER A 68 9.33 4.43 -20.50
CA SER A 68 10.09 5.10 -21.56
C SER A 68 11.59 5.12 -21.22
N TRP A 69 11.94 5.40 -19.95
CA TRP A 69 13.32 5.27 -19.49
C TRP A 69 13.84 3.84 -19.62
N LEU A 70 13.06 2.83 -19.23
CA LEU A 70 13.50 1.44 -19.30
C LEU A 70 13.78 1.00 -20.75
N ARG A 71 12.92 1.39 -21.70
CA ARG A 71 13.12 1.10 -23.14
C ARG A 71 14.36 1.79 -23.69
N ASP A 72 14.53 3.07 -23.40
CA ASP A 72 15.71 3.84 -23.83
C ASP A 72 17.00 3.28 -23.18
N HIS A 73 16.95 2.90 -21.91
CA HIS A 73 18.07 2.30 -21.20
C HIS A 73 18.46 0.93 -21.79
N ASN A 74 17.48 0.05 -22.00
CA ASN A 74 17.72 -1.26 -22.61
C ASN A 74 18.28 -1.13 -24.04
N ARG A 75 17.86 -0.11 -24.79
CA ARG A 75 18.44 0.21 -26.11
C ARG A 75 19.92 0.57 -25.99
N GLY A 76 20.25 1.47 -25.09
CA GLY A 76 21.64 1.87 -24.85
C GLY A 76 22.52 0.73 -24.35
N GLU A 77 22.00 -0.15 -23.48
CA GLU A 77 22.74 -1.33 -23.01
C GLU A 77 22.91 -2.38 -24.12
N PHE A 78 21.93 -2.55 -25.01
CA PHE A 78 22.06 -3.40 -26.19
C PHE A 78 23.19 -2.89 -27.12
N GLU A 79 23.20 -1.59 -27.41
CA GLU A 79 24.25 -0.95 -28.22
C GLU A 79 25.63 -1.08 -27.56
N LYS A 80 25.75 -0.81 -26.26
CA LYS A 80 27.01 -0.99 -25.51
C LYS A 80 27.48 -2.43 -25.51
N SER A 81 26.58 -3.41 -25.35
CA SER A 81 26.94 -4.81 -25.39
C SER A 81 27.52 -5.22 -26.75
N LEU A 82 27.06 -4.61 -27.85
CA LEU A 82 27.64 -4.81 -29.17
C LEU A 82 29.00 -4.11 -29.33
N ASP A 83 29.20 -2.96 -28.68
CA ASP A 83 30.43 -2.19 -28.72
C ASP A 83 31.55 -2.79 -27.86
N ASP A 84 31.25 -3.31 -26.68
CA ASP A 84 32.26 -3.91 -25.78
C ASP A 84 32.85 -5.20 -26.37
N LEU A 85 32.08 -5.93 -27.18
CA LEU A 85 32.57 -7.05 -27.97
C LEU A 85 33.64 -6.66 -28.99
N ASN A 86 33.69 -5.39 -29.43
CA ASN A 86 34.77 -4.91 -30.29
C ASN A 86 36.07 -4.61 -29.53
N LYS A 87 36.05 -4.55 -28.19
CA LYS A 87 37.21 -4.20 -27.35
C LYS A 87 37.93 -5.42 -26.79
N ASP A 88 37.23 -6.53 -26.59
CA ASP A 88 37.81 -7.77 -26.01
C ASP A 88 38.58 -8.62 -27.03
N ASP A 89 38.41 -8.39 -28.33
CA ASP A 89 39.16 -9.09 -29.38
C ASP A 89 40.45 -8.32 -29.73
N ASN A 90 41.60 -8.95 -29.43
CA ASN A 90 42.98 -8.49 -29.65
C ASN A 90 43.13 -7.43 -30.76
N ASP A 91 43.91 -6.36 -30.49
CA ASP A 91 44.26 -5.26 -31.40
C ASP A 91 44.84 -5.66 -32.80
N HIS A 92 44.93 -6.96 -33.09
CA HIS A 92 45.47 -7.54 -34.30
C HIS A 92 44.42 -8.05 -35.31
N GLU A 93 43.12 -8.07 -34.98
CA GLU A 93 42.08 -8.48 -35.93
C GLU A 93 41.67 -7.36 -36.91
N PRO A 94 41.55 -7.64 -38.22
CA PRO A 94 41.08 -6.66 -39.20
C PRO A 94 39.67 -6.14 -38.91
N ALA A 95 39.42 -4.86 -39.19
CA ALA A 95 38.14 -4.18 -38.92
C ALA A 95 36.90 -4.90 -39.50
N TRP A 96 37.04 -5.55 -40.68
CA TRP A 96 35.94 -6.29 -41.31
C TRP A 96 35.56 -7.57 -40.54
N VAL A 97 36.50 -8.20 -39.82
CA VAL A 97 36.24 -9.40 -39.00
C VAL A 97 35.44 -9.01 -37.77
N ARG A 98 35.86 -7.94 -37.09
CA ARG A 98 35.15 -7.40 -35.92
C ARG A 98 33.73 -6.96 -36.27
N GLU A 99 33.57 -6.25 -37.39
CA GLU A 99 32.24 -5.83 -37.87
C GLU A 99 31.35 -7.01 -38.24
N HIS A 100 31.91 -8.07 -38.84
CA HIS A 100 31.18 -9.30 -39.13
C HIS A 100 30.78 -10.06 -37.86
N THR A 101 31.67 -10.19 -36.88
CA THR A 101 31.38 -10.82 -35.57
C THR A 101 30.33 -10.04 -34.79
N ARG A 102 30.41 -8.70 -34.80
CA ARG A 102 29.39 -7.81 -34.21
C ARG A 102 28.03 -8.07 -34.85
N LYS A 103 27.98 -8.12 -36.18
CA LYS A 103 26.73 -8.34 -36.93
C LYS A 103 26.12 -9.71 -36.67
N ILE A 104 26.93 -10.78 -36.62
CA ILE A 104 26.43 -12.12 -36.27
C ILE A 104 25.75 -12.12 -34.90
N LYS A 105 26.41 -11.53 -33.89
CA LYS A 105 25.85 -11.48 -32.53
C LYS A 105 24.62 -10.57 -32.43
N GLU A 106 24.62 -9.46 -33.15
CA GLU A 106 23.45 -8.59 -33.28
C GLU A 106 22.26 -9.36 -33.86
N ASP A 107 22.47 -10.07 -34.97
CA ASP A 107 21.44 -10.90 -35.62
C ASP A 107 20.96 -12.03 -34.70
N GLU A 108 21.85 -12.72 -33.98
CA GLU A 108 21.50 -13.77 -33.01
C GLU A 108 20.64 -13.24 -31.85
N MET A 109 21.01 -12.10 -31.26
CA MET A 109 20.23 -11.47 -30.18
C MET A 109 18.86 -10.99 -30.68
N LEU A 110 18.81 -10.40 -31.88
CA LEU A 110 17.57 -9.93 -32.51
C LEU A 110 16.62 -11.09 -32.81
N GLU A 111 17.16 -12.19 -33.36
CA GLU A 111 16.38 -13.40 -33.67
C GLU A 111 15.81 -14.01 -32.38
N ARG A 112 16.60 -14.05 -31.30
CA ARG A 112 16.13 -14.51 -29.98
C ARG A 112 14.96 -13.68 -29.44
N ILE A 113 15.02 -12.36 -29.55
CA ILE A 113 13.93 -11.46 -29.11
C ILE A 113 12.70 -11.66 -29.99
N LYS A 114 12.90 -11.74 -31.31
CA LYS A 114 11.83 -11.96 -32.28
C LYS A 114 11.11 -13.29 -32.03
N GLU A 115 11.83 -14.38 -31.86
CA GLU A 115 11.27 -15.71 -31.55
C GLU A 115 10.42 -15.66 -30.28
N PHE A 116 10.89 -14.95 -29.25
CA PHE A 116 10.17 -14.82 -28.00
C PHE A 116 8.87 -14.02 -28.16
N GLU A 117 8.89 -12.88 -28.86
CA GLU A 117 7.68 -12.10 -29.12
C GLU A 117 6.68 -12.83 -30.03
N GLU A 118 7.15 -13.52 -31.08
CA GLU A 118 6.30 -14.35 -31.94
C GLU A 118 5.63 -15.48 -31.14
N LYS A 119 6.37 -16.12 -30.23
CA LYS A 119 5.82 -17.16 -29.34
C LYS A 119 4.68 -16.59 -28.49
N LEU A 120 4.84 -15.40 -27.92
CA LEU A 120 3.79 -14.75 -27.13
C LEU A 120 2.59 -14.34 -28.00
N GLU A 121 2.80 -13.86 -29.22
CA GLU A 121 1.69 -13.51 -30.12
C GLU A 121 0.89 -14.75 -30.53
N ARG A 122 1.54 -15.89 -30.80
CA ARG A 122 0.84 -17.17 -31.06
C ARG A 122 -0.05 -17.58 -29.88
N VAL A 123 0.40 -17.33 -28.64
CA VAL A 123 -0.41 -17.59 -27.43
C VAL A 123 -1.60 -16.64 -27.37
N ARG A 124 -1.41 -15.34 -27.62
CA ARG A 124 -2.51 -14.35 -27.69
C ARG A 124 -3.56 -14.73 -28.73
N GLU A 125 -3.13 -15.17 -29.92
CA GLU A 125 -4.04 -15.62 -30.97
C GLU A 125 -4.85 -16.85 -30.56
N LYS A 126 -4.21 -17.83 -29.93
CA LYS A 126 -4.89 -19.01 -29.38
C LYS A 126 -5.95 -18.61 -28.35
N GLU A 127 -5.61 -17.74 -27.39
CA GLU A 127 -6.57 -17.25 -26.39
C GLU A 127 -7.73 -16.46 -27.01
N ARG A 128 -7.45 -15.60 -28.00
CA ARG A 128 -8.50 -14.87 -28.74
C ARG A 128 -9.45 -15.84 -29.46
N LYS A 129 -8.94 -16.91 -30.07
CA LYS A 129 -9.77 -17.95 -30.72
C LYS A 129 -10.64 -18.69 -29.71
N VAL A 130 -10.08 -19.13 -28.59
CA VAL A 130 -10.82 -19.78 -27.50
C VAL A 130 -11.91 -18.85 -26.94
N SER A 131 -11.57 -17.57 -26.71
CA SER A 131 -12.54 -16.57 -26.21
C SER A 131 -13.71 -16.35 -27.18
N ARG A 132 -13.44 -16.34 -28.50
CA ARG A 132 -14.48 -16.24 -29.54
C ARG A 132 -15.38 -17.47 -29.56
N LEU A 133 -14.81 -18.67 -29.49
CA LEU A 133 -15.57 -19.93 -29.46
C LEU A 133 -16.46 -20.03 -28.23
N ASN A 134 -15.95 -19.65 -27.05
CA ASN A 134 -16.75 -19.64 -25.81
C ASN A 134 -17.89 -18.62 -25.88
N ALA A 135 -17.67 -17.47 -26.50
CA ALA A 135 -18.72 -16.47 -26.73
C ALA A 135 -19.80 -16.96 -27.71
N MET A 136 -19.44 -17.76 -28.72
CA MET A 136 -20.40 -18.36 -29.67
C MET A 136 -21.20 -19.51 -29.06
N ASN A 137 -20.62 -20.27 -28.12
CA ASN A 137 -21.26 -21.42 -27.47
C ASN A 137 -22.19 -21.05 -26.29
N GLY A 138 -22.47 -19.76 -26.07
CA GLY A 138 -23.38 -19.31 -25.01
C GLY A 138 -22.90 -19.62 -23.57
N GLN A 139 -21.64 -20.04 -23.39
CA GLN A 139 -21.07 -20.13 -22.06
C GLN A 139 -20.95 -18.71 -21.49
N PRO A 140 -21.57 -18.42 -20.33
CA PRO A 140 -21.49 -17.09 -19.77
C PRO A 140 -20.01 -16.79 -19.52
N ARG A 141 -19.49 -15.74 -20.18
CA ARG A 141 -18.34 -15.03 -19.63
C ARG A 141 -18.75 -14.72 -18.18
N ARG A 142 -17.94 -15.12 -17.19
CA ARG A 142 -17.97 -14.45 -15.90
C ARG A 142 -17.82 -12.97 -16.23
N VAL A 143 -18.92 -12.23 -16.09
CA VAL A 143 -18.96 -10.81 -16.41
C VAL A 143 -17.87 -10.19 -15.55
N LYS A 144 -16.81 -9.68 -16.19
CA LYS A 144 -15.87 -8.77 -15.56
C LYS A 144 -16.75 -7.67 -14.99
N ARG A 145 -16.81 -7.54 -13.65
CA ARG A 145 -17.26 -6.28 -13.04
C ARG A 145 -16.23 -5.22 -13.42
N GLN A 146 -16.32 -4.71 -14.64
CA GLN A 146 -16.05 -3.30 -14.88
C GLN A 146 -17.14 -2.58 -14.11
N ASN A 147 -16.76 -1.64 -13.24
CA ASN A 147 -17.72 -0.77 -12.56
C ASN A 147 -18.49 0.03 -13.64
N ILE A 148 -19.62 -0.53 -14.06
CA ILE A 148 -20.69 0.13 -14.76
C ILE A 148 -21.93 -0.19 -13.91
N VAL A 149 -22.52 0.87 -13.37
CA VAL A 149 -23.76 0.91 -12.62
C VAL A 149 -24.87 0.20 -13.41
N VAL A 150 -25.63 -0.72 -12.79
CA VAL A 150 -27.11 -0.87 -12.89
C VAL A 150 -27.60 -2.02 -11.96
N GLU A 151 -28.54 -1.64 -11.09
CA GLU A 151 -29.66 -2.35 -10.41
C GLU A 151 -29.52 -3.84 -10.00
N ASN A 152 -29.60 -4.08 -8.68
CA ASN A 152 -29.77 -5.41 -8.08
C ASN A 152 -31.25 -5.67 -7.76
N GLU A 153 -31.82 -6.72 -8.35
CA GLU A 153 -32.84 -7.52 -7.66
C GLU A 153 -32.15 -8.43 -6.63
N LYS A 154 -32.75 -8.49 -5.44
CA LYS A 154 -32.26 -9.19 -4.25
C LYS A 154 -32.34 -10.71 -4.42
N PRO A 155 -31.40 -11.49 -3.84
CA PRO A 155 -31.71 -12.83 -3.36
C PRO A 155 -31.98 -12.77 -1.85
N ASP A 156 -33.16 -13.24 -1.46
CA ASP A 156 -33.54 -13.49 -0.07
C ASP A 156 -32.67 -14.61 0.53
N ASP A 157 -32.26 -14.40 1.77
CA ASP A 157 -31.78 -15.44 2.68
C ASP A 157 -32.95 -16.38 3.01
N ASP A 158 -32.78 -17.69 2.74
CA ASP A 158 -33.19 -18.80 3.61
C ASP A 158 -33.09 -20.11 2.80
N ASP A 159 -32.01 -20.87 3.01
CA ASP A 159 -32.13 -22.30 3.32
C ASP A 159 -30.76 -22.94 3.59
N PHE A 160 -30.48 -23.04 4.89
CA PHE A 160 -29.50 -23.93 5.48
C PHE A 160 -30.13 -25.31 5.62
N TYR A 161 -29.67 -26.35 4.91
CA TYR A 161 -29.64 -27.72 5.45
C TYR A 161 -28.73 -28.69 4.67
N LEU A 162 -27.91 -29.40 5.46
CA LEU A 162 -27.31 -30.74 5.25
C LEU A 162 -26.25 -30.98 4.18
N LEU A 163 -25.00 -31.03 4.68
CA LEU A 163 -23.95 -31.92 4.21
C LEU A 163 -24.46 -33.37 4.10
N LYS A 164 -24.23 -33.99 2.94
CA LYS A 164 -23.98 -35.43 2.85
C LYS A 164 -22.59 -35.62 2.25
N ASP A 165 -21.72 -36.24 3.05
CA ASP A 165 -20.53 -36.93 2.59
C ASP A 165 -20.96 -38.03 1.62
N ASP A 166 -20.34 -38.09 0.44
CA ASP A 166 -20.21 -39.32 -0.34
C ASP A 166 -18.91 -39.21 -1.17
N ASP A 167 -17.85 -39.84 -0.64
CA ASP A 167 -16.70 -40.31 -1.39
C ASP A 167 -17.16 -41.49 -2.26
N GLU A 168 -17.35 -41.34 -3.57
CA GLU A 168 -17.22 -42.45 -4.52
C GLU A 168 -16.68 -41.99 -5.89
N ASN A 169 -15.71 -42.75 -6.39
CA ASN A 169 -15.13 -42.80 -7.74
C ASN A 169 -15.82 -41.99 -8.84
N LEU A 170 -15.31 -40.78 -9.13
CA LEU A 170 -15.51 -40.16 -10.45
C LEU A 170 -14.31 -40.50 -11.35
N THR A 171 -14.45 -41.55 -12.15
CA THR A 171 -13.66 -41.70 -13.36
C THR A 171 -13.98 -40.52 -14.27
N LEU A 172 -13.05 -39.57 -14.36
CA LEU A 172 -13.11 -38.41 -15.23
C LEU A 172 -13.11 -38.87 -16.70
N ALA A 173 -14.30 -39.00 -17.30
CA ALA A 173 -14.42 -38.95 -18.75
C ALA A 173 -14.10 -37.52 -19.19
N LEU A 174 -12.95 -37.35 -19.85
CA LEU A 174 -12.60 -36.11 -20.54
C LEU A 174 -13.64 -35.83 -21.62
N ASP A 175 -14.14 -34.60 -21.68
CA ASP A 175 -15.07 -34.16 -22.73
C ASP A 175 -14.44 -34.38 -24.12
N PRO A 176 -15.21 -34.79 -25.15
CA PRO A 176 -14.68 -34.99 -26.51
C PRO A 176 -14.00 -33.73 -27.08
N ALA A 177 -14.43 -32.55 -26.63
CA ALA A 177 -13.83 -31.26 -27.00
C ALA A 177 -12.45 -31.03 -26.37
N THR A 178 -12.22 -31.50 -25.13
CA THR A 178 -10.91 -31.40 -24.46
C THR A 178 -9.93 -32.47 -24.93
N SER A 179 -10.41 -33.67 -25.29
CA SER A 179 -9.59 -34.69 -25.98
C SER A 179 -9.20 -34.27 -27.40
N ALA A 180 -10.09 -33.60 -28.16
CA ALA A 180 -9.75 -33.04 -29.46
C ALA A 180 -8.75 -31.88 -29.37
N LEU A 181 -8.82 -31.09 -28.29
CA LEU A 181 -7.83 -30.05 -28.01
C LEU A 181 -6.46 -30.67 -27.67
N LEU A 182 -6.44 -31.73 -26.85
CA LEU A 182 -5.23 -32.48 -26.50
C LEU A 182 -4.58 -33.17 -27.72
N ALA A 183 -5.38 -33.68 -28.66
CA ALA A 183 -4.87 -34.28 -29.90
C ALA A 183 -4.31 -33.24 -30.90
N SER A 184 -4.65 -31.96 -30.75
CA SER A 184 -4.06 -30.86 -31.54
C SER A 184 -2.77 -30.28 -30.94
N LEU A 185 -2.29 -30.85 -29.82
CA LEU A 185 -1.07 -30.44 -29.12
C LEU A 185 0.17 -31.29 -29.50
N ASP A 186 0.04 -32.21 -30.46
CA ASP A 186 1.13 -33.10 -30.91
C ASP A 186 2.11 -32.46 -31.92
N ASP A 187 2.05 -31.14 -32.14
CA ASP A 187 3.17 -30.44 -32.79
C ASP A 187 4.30 -30.27 -31.77
N PRO A 188 5.47 -30.94 -31.94
CA PRO A 188 6.60 -30.76 -31.06
C PRO A 188 7.08 -29.30 -31.19
N ILE A 189 6.84 -28.51 -30.15
CA ILE A 189 7.43 -27.17 -30.03
C ILE A 189 8.95 -27.40 -29.94
N PRO A 190 9.76 -26.87 -30.89
CA PRO A 190 11.20 -27.07 -30.83
C PRO A 190 11.77 -26.54 -29.50
N ASP A 191 12.56 -27.40 -28.86
CA ASP A 191 13.34 -27.12 -27.65
C ASP A 191 14.41 -26.06 -27.99
N ASN A 192 14.07 -24.80 -27.80
CA ASN A 192 15.07 -23.77 -27.53
C ASN A 192 14.84 -23.33 -26.08
N ASP A 193 15.74 -23.76 -25.19
CA ASP A 193 15.85 -23.29 -23.80
C ASP A 193 16.24 -21.80 -23.81
N LEU A 194 15.29 -20.94 -24.18
CA LEU A 194 15.38 -19.52 -23.93
C LEU A 194 15.49 -19.37 -22.41
N ALA A 195 16.68 -19.01 -21.93
CA ALA A 195 16.85 -18.57 -20.55
C ALA A 195 16.33 -17.13 -20.40
N PRO A 196 15.89 -16.71 -19.21
CA PRO A 196 15.61 -15.30 -18.96
C PRO A 196 16.88 -14.47 -19.25
N PRO A 197 16.74 -13.24 -19.77
CA PRO A 197 17.88 -12.37 -20.01
C PRO A 197 18.60 -12.12 -18.67
N LYS A 198 19.89 -12.45 -18.61
CA LYS A 198 20.72 -12.20 -17.43
C LYS A 198 20.89 -10.68 -17.29
N GLU A 199 20.73 -10.16 -16.08
CA GLU A 199 21.06 -8.76 -15.70
C GLU A 199 20.16 -7.64 -16.27
N LYS A 200 18.91 -7.93 -16.64
CA LYS A 200 17.94 -6.90 -17.04
C LYS A 200 17.52 -6.03 -15.85
N VAL A 201 17.49 -4.70 -16.04
CA VAL A 201 16.89 -3.76 -15.06
C VAL A 201 15.39 -4.01 -14.98
N LYS A 202 14.87 -4.15 -13.75
CA LYS A 202 13.44 -4.37 -13.48
C LYS A 202 12.84 -3.19 -12.73
N ILE A 203 11.55 -2.94 -12.94
CA ILE A 203 10.76 -1.97 -12.19
C ILE A 203 9.91 -2.71 -11.15
N TYR A 204 10.18 -2.48 -9.88
CA TYR A 204 9.32 -2.90 -8.78
C TYR A 204 8.33 -1.79 -8.46
N PHE A 205 7.05 -2.01 -8.73
CA PHE A 205 5.98 -1.08 -8.42
C PHE A 205 5.24 -1.53 -7.15
N ALA A 206 5.34 -0.74 -6.08
CA ALA A 206 4.75 -1.05 -4.80
C ALA A 206 3.64 -0.07 -4.43
N SER A 207 2.52 -0.61 -3.93
CA SER A 207 1.38 0.17 -3.45
C SER A 207 0.85 -0.35 -2.13
N ARG A 208 0.08 0.48 -1.41
CA ARG A 208 -0.47 0.16 -0.08
C ARG A 208 -1.56 -0.91 -0.13
N THR A 209 -2.47 -0.85 -1.11
CA THR A 209 -3.63 -1.75 -1.20
C THR A 209 -3.63 -2.60 -2.46
N HIS A 210 -4.33 -3.73 -2.37
CA HIS A 210 -4.57 -4.63 -3.50
C HIS A 210 -5.32 -3.93 -4.64
N SER A 211 -6.35 -3.13 -4.32
CA SER A 211 -7.14 -2.41 -5.32
C SER A 211 -6.31 -1.39 -6.13
N GLN A 212 -5.34 -0.74 -5.50
CA GLN A 212 -4.42 0.18 -6.18
C GLN A 212 -3.50 -0.55 -7.15
N LEU A 213 -3.04 -1.76 -6.80
CA LEU A 213 -2.24 -2.58 -7.72
C LEU A 213 -3.07 -3.03 -8.93
N SER A 214 -4.31 -3.47 -8.73
CA SER A 214 -5.21 -3.80 -9.85
C SER A 214 -5.46 -2.57 -10.74
N GLN A 215 -5.60 -1.37 -10.16
CA GLN A 215 -5.71 -0.12 -10.93
C GLN A 215 -4.44 0.18 -11.73
N PHE A 216 -3.26 0.00 -11.14
CA PHE A 216 -1.97 0.15 -11.82
C PHE A 216 -1.85 -0.81 -13.01
N VAL A 217 -2.15 -2.09 -12.81
CA VAL A 217 -2.14 -3.12 -13.87
C VAL A 217 -3.09 -2.74 -15.00
N GLY A 218 -4.28 -2.26 -14.67
CA GLY A 218 -5.25 -1.74 -15.65
C GLY A 218 -4.71 -0.57 -16.48
N GLN A 219 -4.00 0.37 -15.86
CA GLN A 219 -3.40 1.50 -16.56
C GLN A 219 -2.16 1.12 -17.39
N LEU A 220 -1.38 0.13 -16.96
CA LEU A 220 -0.21 -0.36 -17.68
C LEU A 220 -0.57 -0.99 -19.04
N ARG A 221 -1.81 -1.46 -19.20
CA ARG A 221 -2.35 -1.98 -20.47
C ARG A 221 -2.60 -0.89 -21.53
N LEU A 222 -2.65 0.39 -21.15
CA LEU A 222 -3.03 1.48 -22.05
C LEU A 222 -1.89 1.97 -22.97
N PRO A 223 -0.68 2.31 -22.47
CA PRO A 223 0.39 2.79 -23.32
C PRO A 223 1.07 1.67 -24.12
N GLU A 224 1.48 1.99 -25.34
CA GLU A 224 2.37 1.15 -26.14
C GLU A 224 3.73 1.84 -26.25
N PHE A 225 4.81 1.10 -25.96
CA PHE A 225 6.17 1.65 -25.99
C PHE A 225 6.95 1.11 -27.20
N PRO A 226 7.86 1.91 -27.78
CA PRO A 226 8.72 1.43 -28.85
C PRO A 226 9.61 0.27 -28.36
N PRO A 227 9.99 -0.66 -29.25
CA PRO A 227 10.93 -1.71 -28.92
C PRO A 227 12.25 -1.18 -28.37
N SER A 228 12.86 -1.95 -27.47
CA SER A 228 14.18 -1.67 -26.92
C SER A 228 15.27 -1.80 -27.98
N VAL A 229 15.01 -2.51 -29.09
CA VAL A 229 15.98 -2.67 -30.19
C VAL A 229 15.44 -2.01 -31.46
N ASN A 230 16.26 -1.14 -32.08
CA ASN A 230 15.89 -0.41 -33.29
C ASN A 230 16.16 -1.24 -34.55
N SER A 231 15.39 -2.31 -34.75
CA SER A 231 15.52 -3.20 -35.91
C SER A 231 14.18 -3.51 -36.54
N LYS A 232 14.15 -3.58 -37.88
CA LYS A 232 12.97 -4.01 -38.65
C LYS A 232 12.54 -5.45 -38.32
N LEU A 233 13.44 -6.26 -37.75
CA LEU A 233 13.18 -7.65 -37.36
C LEU A 233 12.28 -7.78 -36.13
N VAL A 234 12.28 -6.78 -35.24
CA VAL A 234 11.48 -6.76 -34.01
C VAL A 234 10.55 -5.53 -34.07
N PRO A 235 9.40 -5.63 -34.77
CA PRO A 235 8.52 -4.48 -34.99
C PRO A 235 7.77 -4.05 -33.72
N ARG A 236 7.63 -4.96 -32.75
CA ARG A 236 6.92 -4.73 -31.49
C ARG A 236 7.57 -5.53 -30.37
N GLU A 237 7.71 -4.90 -29.21
CA GLU A 237 8.11 -5.55 -27.97
C GLU A 237 7.02 -5.29 -26.93
N SER A 238 6.42 -6.36 -26.43
CA SER A 238 5.38 -6.25 -25.42
C SER A 238 5.96 -5.97 -24.02
N THR A 239 5.25 -5.17 -23.23
CA THR A 239 5.55 -4.98 -21.80
C THR A 239 5.21 -6.25 -21.03
N LYS A 240 6.18 -6.79 -20.30
CA LYS A 240 6.03 -8.00 -19.50
C LYS A 240 5.85 -7.62 -18.04
N GLU A 241 4.70 -7.92 -17.47
CA GLU A 241 4.38 -7.60 -16.09
C GLU A 241 3.93 -8.86 -15.34
N ILE A 242 4.24 -8.91 -14.03
CA ILE A 242 3.64 -9.89 -13.13
C ILE A 242 3.33 -9.26 -11.78
N SER A 243 2.15 -9.57 -11.25
CA SER A 243 1.73 -9.15 -9.93
C SER A 243 2.01 -10.23 -8.88
N LEU A 244 2.85 -9.90 -7.89
CA LEU A 244 3.14 -10.76 -6.74
C LEU A 244 2.21 -10.41 -5.58
N SER A 245 1.64 -11.44 -4.95
CA SER A 245 0.72 -11.27 -3.82
C SER A 245 0.89 -12.36 -2.76
N SER A 246 0.22 -12.16 -1.63
CA SER A 246 0.19 -13.14 -0.55
C SER A 246 -0.62 -14.38 -0.94
N ARG A 247 -0.42 -15.48 -0.21
CA ARG A 247 -1.22 -16.70 -0.38
C ARG A 247 -2.72 -16.47 -0.16
N LYS A 248 -3.12 -15.41 0.55
CA LYS A 248 -4.53 -15.06 0.78
C LYS A 248 -5.28 -14.84 -0.54
N HIS A 249 -4.63 -14.24 -1.53
CA HIS A 249 -5.24 -13.91 -2.82
C HIS A 249 -4.96 -14.97 -3.89
N LEU A 250 -3.77 -15.59 -3.87
CA LEU A 250 -3.33 -16.52 -4.92
C LEU A 250 -3.58 -18.01 -4.61
N CYS A 251 -4.02 -18.38 -3.40
CA CYS A 251 -4.24 -19.79 -3.08
C CYS A 251 -5.57 -20.32 -3.65
N ILE A 252 -5.48 -21.33 -4.51
CA ILE A 252 -6.63 -21.99 -5.14
C ILE A 252 -7.03 -23.31 -4.46
N HIS A 253 -6.30 -23.72 -3.42
CA HIS A 253 -6.55 -24.99 -2.73
C HIS A 253 -7.70 -24.84 -1.71
N SER A 254 -8.80 -25.57 -1.91
CA SER A 254 -10.06 -25.43 -1.16
C SER A 254 -9.94 -25.49 0.37
N LYS A 255 -9.00 -26.28 0.90
CA LYS A 255 -8.76 -26.37 2.36
C LYS A 255 -7.90 -25.23 2.90
N VAL A 256 -6.98 -24.70 2.10
CA VAL A 256 -6.00 -23.70 2.55
C VAL A 256 -6.54 -22.29 2.36
N SER A 257 -7.31 -22.04 1.29
CA SER A 257 -7.92 -20.74 1.02
C SER A 257 -8.96 -20.32 2.07
N LYS A 258 -9.52 -21.27 2.82
CA LYS A 258 -10.54 -21.02 3.86
C LYS A 258 -9.98 -20.48 5.18
N TYR A 259 -8.66 -20.50 5.40
CA TYR A 259 -8.09 -19.95 6.63
C TYR A 259 -8.15 -18.41 6.60
N ASN A 260 -8.67 -17.82 7.68
CA ASN A 260 -8.79 -16.36 7.80
C ASN A 260 -7.44 -15.66 8.07
N SER A 261 -6.45 -16.38 8.60
CA SER A 261 -5.12 -15.84 8.96
C SER A 261 -4.06 -16.20 7.92
N VAL A 262 -3.34 -15.18 7.43
CA VAL A 262 -2.22 -15.34 6.47
C VAL A 262 -1.10 -16.24 7.02
N SER A 263 -0.83 -16.18 8.33
CA SER A 263 0.20 -17.04 8.95
C SER A 263 -0.21 -18.52 8.90
N GLN A 264 -1.45 -18.82 9.27
CA GLN A 264 -1.99 -20.19 9.23
C GLN A 264 -2.00 -20.72 7.79
N MET A 265 -2.35 -19.87 6.81
CA MET A 265 -2.28 -20.23 5.39
C MET A 265 -0.85 -20.57 4.95
N ASN A 266 0.13 -19.75 5.35
CA ASN A 266 1.54 -19.97 5.02
C ASN A 266 2.04 -21.31 5.59
N ASP A 267 1.71 -21.59 6.84
CA ASP A 267 2.12 -22.81 7.52
C ASP A 267 1.45 -24.05 6.91
N ALA A 268 0.13 -24.03 6.73
CA ALA A 268 -0.61 -25.13 6.10
C ALA A 268 -0.10 -25.41 4.68
N CYS A 269 0.13 -24.37 3.88
CA CYS A 269 0.69 -24.49 2.54
C CYS A 269 2.08 -25.13 2.57
N HIS A 270 2.95 -24.69 3.49
CA HIS A 270 4.31 -25.19 3.57
C HIS A 270 4.39 -26.65 4.06
N ASP A 271 3.46 -27.06 4.92
CA ASP A 271 3.32 -28.45 5.36
C ASP A 271 2.83 -29.36 4.22
N MET A 272 1.85 -28.90 3.44
CA MET A 272 1.40 -29.61 2.24
C MET A 272 2.46 -29.64 1.13
N ALA A 273 3.42 -28.72 1.11
CA ALA A 273 4.51 -28.77 0.13
C ALA A 273 5.58 -29.84 0.47
N LYS A 274 5.68 -30.27 1.73
CA LYS A 274 6.77 -31.16 2.21
C LYS A 274 6.39 -32.63 2.39
N LYS A 275 5.13 -32.93 2.71
CA LYS A 275 4.67 -34.31 2.95
C LYS A 275 4.31 -34.99 1.63
N SER A 276 4.92 -36.13 1.32
CA SER A 276 4.65 -36.89 0.09
C SER A 276 3.21 -37.42 0.01
N THR A 277 2.62 -37.79 1.15
CA THR A 277 1.26 -38.34 1.24
C THR A 277 0.15 -37.30 1.15
N THR A 278 0.43 -36.03 1.43
CA THR A 278 -0.54 -34.92 1.41
C THR A 278 -0.03 -33.75 0.58
N ARG A 279 0.65 -34.05 -0.53
CA ARG A 279 1.21 -33.02 -1.42
C ARG A 279 0.09 -32.19 -2.03
N CYS A 280 0.25 -30.87 -2.04
CA CYS A 280 -0.69 -30.00 -2.75
C CYS A 280 -0.71 -30.33 -4.24
N LYS A 281 -1.89 -30.70 -4.78
CA LYS A 281 -2.07 -31.09 -6.19
C LYS A 281 -1.67 -30.01 -7.19
N PHE A 282 -1.76 -28.74 -6.78
CA PHE A 282 -1.43 -27.59 -7.61
C PHE A 282 0.07 -27.22 -7.54
N HIS A 283 0.82 -27.75 -6.57
CA HIS A 283 2.23 -27.41 -6.40
C HIS A 283 3.11 -28.33 -7.26
N LEU A 284 3.50 -27.79 -8.41
CA LEU A 284 4.28 -28.46 -9.44
C LEU A 284 5.61 -29.02 -8.90
N ASN A 285 5.96 -30.19 -9.39
CA ASN A 285 7.24 -30.85 -9.19
C ASN A 285 8.15 -30.58 -10.39
N MET A 286 9.05 -29.61 -10.26
CA MET A 286 9.94 -29.23 -11.36
C MET A 286 10.92 -30.34 -11.81
N HIS A 287 10.97 -31.49 -11.14
CA HIS A 287 11.69 -32.68 -11.62
C HIS A 287 10.91 -33.51 -12.64
N GLU A 288 9.60 -33.29 -12.78
CA GLU A 288 8.73 -34.02 -13.71
C GLU A 288 8.52 -33.19 -14.99
N LEU A 289 8.73 -33.81 -16.16
CA LEU A 289 8.58 -33.15 -17.46
C LEU A 289 7.17 -32.57 -17.67
N LYS A 290 6.12 -33.28 -17.24
CA LYS A 290 4.73 -32.81 -17.33
C LYS A 290 4.52 -31.50 -16.58
N ASP A 291 5.07 -31.39 -15.38
CA ASP A 291 4.94 -30.21 -14.53
C ASP A 291 5.79 -29.05 -15.06
N GLN A 292 6.94 -29.33 -15.68
CA GLN A 292 7.71 -28.31 -16.41
C GLN A 292 6.92 -27.74 -17.59
N VAL A 293 6.20 -28.59 -18.34
CA VAL A 293 5.35 -28.14 -19.46
C VAL A 293 4.20 -27.25 -18.95
N LEU A 294 3.52 -27.65 -17.87
CA LEU A 294 2.46 -26.82 -17.26
C LEU A 294 2.98 -25.49 -16.73
N GLN A 295 4.17 -25.47 -16.11
CA GLN A 295 4.81 -24.22 -15.67
C GLN A 295 5.15 -23.33 -16.87
N ARG A 296 5.67 -23.90 -17.97
CA ARG A 296 5.95 -23.17 -19.21
C ARG A 296 4.66 -22.62 -19.84
N GLU A 297 3.56 -23.38 -19.81
CA GLU A 297 2.27 -22.92 -20.30
C GLU A 297 1.73 -21.75 -19.47
N PHE A 298 1.76 -21.87 -18.14
CA PHE A 298 1.40 -20.79 -17.23
C PHE A 298 2.24 -19.54 -17.50
N GLN A 299 3.56 -19.71 -17.63
CA GLN A 299 4.48 -18.63 -17.94
C GLN A 299 4.12 -17.94 -19.27
N ASN A 300 3.92 -18.70 -20.34
CA ASN A 300 3.64 -18.10 -21.65
C ASN A 300 2.30 -17.35 -21.64
N LYS A 301 1.25 -17.89 -21.00
CA LYS A 301 -0.05 -17.20 -20.86
C LYS A 301 0.04 -15.96 -19.97
N ALA A 302 0.81 -16.03 -18.88
CA ALA A 302 1.02 -14.90 -17.97
C ALA A 302 1.84 -13.77 -18.61
N LEU A 303 2.81 -14.08 -19.47
CA LEU A 303 3.63 -13.08 -20.17
C LEU A 303 2.98 -12.55 -21.46
N ALA A 304 2.02 -13.29 -22.02
CA ALA A 304 1.33 -12.89 -23.24
C ALA A 304 0.43 -11.67 -23.01
N GLU A 305 -0.30 -11.63 -21.90
CA GLU A 305 -1.19 -10.53 -21.56
C GLU A 305 -0.92 -10.08 -20.13
N ILE A 306 -0.90 -8.77 -19.89
CA ILE A 306 -0.78 -8.20 -18.55
C ILE A 306 -2.02 -8.65 -17.74
N LYS A 307 -1.83 -9.33 -16.61
CA LYS A 307 -2.89 -9.92 -15.77
C LYS A 307 -2.74 -9.45 -14.33
N ASP A 308 -3.87 -9.06 -13.71
CA ASP A 308 -3.86 -8.71 -12.28
C ASP A 308 -3.83 -9.97 -11.39
N ILE A 309 -3.86 -9.79 -10.08
CA ILE A 309 -3.71 -10.88 -9.11
C ILE A 309 -4.86 -11.90 -9.22
N GLU A 310 -6.07 -11.43 -9.48
CA GLU A 310 -7.28 -12.23 -9.67
C GLU A 310 -7.24 -12.98 -10.99
N ASP A 311 -6.86 -12.30 -12.08
CA ASP A 311 -6.64 -12.91 -13.40
C ASP A 311 -5.61 -14.05 -13.30
N LEU A 312 -4.53 -13.86 -12.54
CA LEU A 312 -3.50 -14.88 -12.30
C LEU A 312 -4.00 -16.05 -11.44
N ALA A 313 -4.88 -15.77 -10.46
CA ALA A 313 -5.51 -16.82 -9.67
C ALA A 313 -6.46 -17.67 -10.52
N ASP A 314 -7.25 -17.04 -11.41
CA ASP A 314 -8.11 -17.72 -12.38
C ASP A 314 -7.29 -18.53 -13.40
N LEU A 315 -6.18 -17.98 -13.91
CA LEU A 315 -5.28 -18.69 -14.80
C LEU A 315 -4.73 -19.98 -14.16
N GLY A 316 -4.35 -19.94 -12.88
CA GLY A 316 -3.91 -21.15 -12.19
C GLY A 316 -5.04 -22.13 -11.88
N ARG A 317 -6.30 -21.68 -11.78
CA ARG A 317 -7.47 -22.59 -11.70
C ARG A 317 -7.68 -23.30 -13.03
N GLU A 318 -7.59 -22.56 -14.15
CA GLU A 318 -7.72 -23.10 -15.51
C GLU A 318 -6.63 -24.15 -15.81
N LEU A 319 -5.38 -23.84 -15.48
CA LEU A 319 -4.24 -24.73 -15.75
C LEU A 319 -3.97 -25.77 -14.66
N HIS A 320 -4.73 -25.75 -13.57
CA HIS A 320 -4.47 -26.55 -12.36
C HIS A 320 -3.05 -26.38 -11.79
N VAL A 321 -2.50 -25.16 -11.88
CA VAL A 321 -1.18 -24.78 -11.38
C VAL A 321 -1.32 -23.83 -10.20
N CYS A 322 -0.46 -23.95 -9.18
CA CYS A 322 -0.46 -23.04 -8.04
C CYS A 322 0.03 -21.64 -8.46
N PRO A 323 -0.85 -20.61 -8.49
CA PRO A 323 -0.46 -19.27 -8.95
C PRO A 323 0.66 -18.67 -8.09
N TYR A 324 0.62 -18.90 -6.77
CA TYR A 324 1.60 -18.34 -5.83
C TYR A 324 3.05 -18.76 -6.13
N TYR A 325 3.29 -20.00 -6.52
CA TYR A 325 4.65 -20.45 -6.87
C TYR A 325 4.96 -20.18 -8.34
N ALA A 326 3.99 -20.35 -9.23
CA ALA A 326 4.21 -20.18 -10.66
C ALA A 326 4.58 -18.74 -11.03
N THR A 327 3.89 -17.73 -10.48
CA THR A 327 4.17 -16.30 -10.71
C THR A 327 5.60 -15.90 -10.31
N ARG A 328 6.19 -16.56 -9.32
CA ARG A 328 7.55 -16.26 -8.84
C ARG A 328 8.63 -16.69 -9.82
N GLU A 329 8.42 -17.80 -10.53
CA GLU A 329 9.34 -18.26 -11.57
C GLU A 329 9.17 -17.42 -12.86
N VAL A 330 8.00 -16.80 -13.05
CA VAL A 330 7.76 -15.87 -14.16
C VAL A 330 8.41 -14.50 -13.93
N ALA A 331 8.61 -14.08 -12.68
CA ALA A 331 9.15 -12.76 -12.32
C ALA A 331 10.56 -12.47 -12.89
N ASP A 332 11.31 -13.51 -13.30
CA ASP A 332 12.61 -13.33 -13.96
C ASP A 332 12.51 -12.86 -15.43
N TRP A 333 11.33 -12.99 -16.03
CA TRP A 333 11.06 -12.63 -17.41
C TRP A 333 10.41 -11.26 -17.58
N CYS A 334 10.04 -10.60 -16.47
CA CYS A 334 9.23 -9.40 -16.49
C CYS A 334 10.08 -8.11 -16.45
N ASP A 335 9.55 -7.08 -17.12
CA ASP A 335 10.01 -5.70 -17.04
C ASP A 335 9.52 -5.04 -15.74
N VAL A 336 8.28 -5.35 -15.36
CA VAL A 336 7.56 -4.76 -14.24
C VAL A 336 7.09 -5.85 -13.29
N ILE A 337 7.32 -5.65 -11.99
CA ILE A 337 6.81 -6.50 -10.92
C ILE A 337 5.98 -5.64 -9.97
N ALA A 338 4.68 -5.88 -9.93
CA ALA A 338 3.77 -5.20 -9.01
C ALA A 338 3.66 -5.98 -7.68
N LEU A 339 3.77 -5.30 -6.53
CA LEU A 339 3.70 -5.97 -5.22
C LEU A 339 3.19 -5.06 -4.08
N PRO A 340 2.59 -5.61 -3.02
CA PRO A 340 2.25 -4.84 -1.82
C PRO A 340 3.48 -4.29 -1.08
N TYR A 341 3.31 -3.16 -0.39
CA TYR A 341 4.31 -2.56 0.50
C TYR A 341 5.01 -3.56 1.43
N GLN A 342 4.24 -4.45 2.05
CA GLN A 342 4.77 -5.37 3.06
C GLN A 342 5.76 -6.37 2.44
N LEU A 343 5.52 -6.80 1.19
CA LEU A 343 6.41 -7.72 0.49
C LEU A 343 7.70 -7.02 0.03
N LEU A 344 7.62 -5.72 -0.26
CA LEU A 344 8.79 -4.91 -0.60
C LEU A 344 9.59 -4.55 0.65
N LEU A 345 8.97 -4.14 1.76
CA LEU A 345 9.64 -3.58 2.94
C LEU A 345 10.25 -4.67 3.84
N GLN A 346 9.58 -5.82 3.99
CA GLN A 346 10.07 -6.91 4.83
C GLN A 346 11.14 -7.72 4.11
N LYS A 347 12.33 -7.79 4.68
CA LYS A 347 13.47 -8.51 4.10
C LYS A 347 13.16 -10.00 3.91
N GLU A 348 12.54 -10.64 4.89
CA GLU A 348 12.17 -12.05 4.86
C GLU A 348 11.18 -12.34 3.72
N ALA A 349 10.29 -11.40 3.42
CA ALA A 349 9.34 -11.52 2.32
C ALA A 349 10.06 -11.42 0.97
N ARG A 350 11.00 -10.46 0.81
CA ARG A 350 11.83 -10.33 -0.39
C ARG A 350 12.65 -11.60 -0.65
N GLU A 351 13.36 -12.09 0.36
CA GLU A 351 14.14 -13.34 0.28
C GLU A 351 13.25 -14.54 -0.06
N SER A 352 12.10 -14.65 0.61
CA SER A 352 11.14 -15.72 0.36
C SER A 352 10.59 -15.68 -1.06
N LEU A 353 10.47 -14.51 -1.69
CA LEU A 353 9.98 -14.34 -3.06
C LEU A 353 11.09 -14.38 -4.12
N LYS A 354 12.37 -14.48 -3.74
CA LYS A 354 13.55 -14.34 -4.62
C LYS A 354 13.62 -12.96 -5.30
N ILE A 355 13.13 -11.91 -4.64
CA ILE A 355 13.22 -10.54 -5.16
C ILE A 355 14.64 -10.02 -4.97
N SER A 356 15.33 -9.71 -6.07
CA SER A 356 16.62 -9.02 -6.06
C SER A 356 16.39 -7.54 -6.36
N LEU A 357 16.86 -6.66 -5.47
CA LEU A 357 16.78 -5.22 -5.69
C LEU A 357 18.01 -4.64 -6.42
N GLU A 358 19.04 -5.45 -6.65
CA GLU A 358 20.29 -5.00 -7.27
C GLU A 358 20.04 -4.40 -8.66
N ASN A 359 20.52 -3.17 -8.88
CA ASN A 359 20.35 -2.40 -10.13
C ASN A 359 18.88 -2.28 -10.59
N SER A 360 17.90 -2.35 -9.69
CA SER A 360 16.47 -2.24 -10.01
C SER A 360 15.91 -0.84 -9.76
N ILE A 361 14.80 -0.50 -10.41
CA ILE A 361 14.02 0.71 -10.10
C ILE A 361 12.93 0.32 -9.11
N VAL A 362 12.83 1.04 -8.00
CA VAL A 362 11.76 0.85 -7.01
C VAL A 362 10.84 2.07 -7.03
N VAL A 363 9.57 1.87 -7.38
CA VAL A 363 8.53 2.90 -7.32
C VAL A 363 7.57 2.58 -6.20
N ILE A 364 7.42 3.48 -5.24
CA ILE A 364 6.49 3.36 -4.11
C ILE A 364 5.40 4.41 -4.30
N ASP A 365 4.18 3.97 -4.65
CA ASP A 365 3.02 4.84 -4.85
C ASP A 365 2.15 4.93 -3.60
N GLU A 366 1.61 6.12 -3.31
CA GLU A 366 0.94 6.48 -2.06
C GLU A 366 1.90 6.51 -0.85
N ALA A 367 3.10 7.04 -1.07
CA ALA A 367 4.19 7.08 -0.10
C ALA A 367 3.95 8.03 1.09
N HIS A 368 2.82 8.76 1.15
CA HIS A 368 2.49 9.67 2.26
C HIS A 368 2.36 8.94 3.62
N ASN A 369 2.05 7.64 3.59
CA ASN A 369 1.98 6.78 4.78
C ASN A 369 3.24 5.93 5.01
N LEU A 370 4.28 6.06 4.17
CA LEU A 370 5.41 5.12 4.18
C LEU A 370 6.11 5.05 5.55
N LEU A 371 6.34 6.21 6.17
CA LEU A 371 6.96 6.29 7.51
C LEU A 371 6.14 5.51 8.55
N ASP A 372 4.83 5.71 8.57
CA ASP A 372 3.93 5.04 9.52
C ASP A 372 3.84 3.54 9.24
N VAL A 373 3.85 3.13 7.97
CA VAL A 373 3.89 1.71 7.59
C VAL A 373 5.20 1.05 8.04
N ILE A 374 6.35 1.70 7.84
CA ILE A 374 7.64 1.16 8.30
C ILE A 374 7.64 1.05 9.83
N SER A 375 7.25 2.12 10.54
CA SER A 375 7.14 2.09 12.00
C SER A 375 6.21 0.98 12.48
N SER A 376 5.03 0.81 11.87
CA SER A 376 4.07 -0.23 12.26
C SER A 376 4.55 -1.65 11.94
N LEU A 377 5.30 -1.86 10.85
CA LEU A 377 5.80 -3.19 10.47
C LEU A 377 6.90 -3.70 11.41
N HIS A 378 7.67 -2.78 11.99
CA HIS A 378 8.79 -3.09 12.87
C HIS A 378 8.50 -2.83 14.36
N SER A 379 7.34 -2.25 14.69
CA SER A 379 6.86 -2.11 16.07
C SER A 379 6.02 -3.31 16.48
N ILE A 380 6.16 -3.74 17.74
CA ILE A 380 5.53 -4.96 18.25
C ILE A 380 4.96 -4.69 19.63
N SER A 381 3.65 -4.88 19.80
CA SER A 381 2.99 -4.90 21.10
C SER A 381 2.72 -6.33 21.54
N ILE A 382 2.71 -6.62 22.84
CA ILE A 382 2.29 -7.91 23.41
C ILE A 382 1.65 -7.73 24.78
N THR A 383 0.49 -8.35 24.98
CA THR A 383 -0.28 -8.26 26.22
C THR A 383 0.16 -9.29 27.26
N HIS A 384 -0.13 -9.03 28.53
CA HIS A 384 0.15 -9.97 29.61
C HIS A 384 -0.52 -11.35 29.44
N THR A 385 -1.77 -11.37 28.95
CA THR A 385 -2.52 -12.60 28.68
C THR A 385 -1.87 -13.43 27.59
N GLU A 386 -1.34 -12.76 26.56
CA GLU A 386 -0.57 -13.38 25.49
C GLU A 386 0.72 -14.02 26.03
N ILE A 387 1.54 -13.27 26.79
CA ILE A 387 2.79 -13.83 27.37
C ILE A 387 2.51 -15.06 28.25
N LYS A 388 1.49 -15.01 29.11
CA LYS A 388 1.09 -16.13 29.97
C LYS A 388 0.71 -17.37 29.17
N ARG A 389 -0.07 -17.20 28.10
CA ARG A 389 -0.45 -18.31 27.22
C ARG A 389 0.74 -18.88 26.47
N SER A 390 1.67 -18.05 25.98
CA SER A 390 2.92 -18.51 25.37
C SER A 390 3.78 -19.32 26.34
N LEU A 391 3.91 -18.86 27.59
CA LEU A 391 4.68 -19.55 28.62
C LEU A 391 4.08 -20.93 28.93
N LEU A 392 2.75 -21.00 29.10
CA LEU A 392 2.04 -22.26 29.33
C LEU A 392 2.22 -23.24 28.16
N GLY A 393 2.15 -22.74 26.92
CA GLY A 393 2.37 -23.54 25.72
C GLY A 393 3.79 -24.14 25.66
N LEU A 394 4.80 -23.32 25.92
CA LEU A 394 6.20 -23.75 25.96
C LEU A 394 6.47 -24.78 27.08
N GLN A 395 5.92 -24.57 28.28
CA GLN A 395 6.08 -25.48 29.40
C GLN A 395 5.40 -26.83 29.14
N THR A 396 4.18 -26.81 28.60
CA THR A 396 3.45 -28.02 28.22
C THR A 396 4.24 -28.83 27.20
N TYR A 397 4.77 -28.16 26.17
CA TYR A 397 5.61 -28.80 25.15
C TYR A 397 6.89 -29.38 25.75
N TYR A 398 7.59 -28.64 26.61
CA TYR A 398 8.79 -29.09 27.30
C TYR A 398 8.53 -30.34 28.14
N ASN A 399 7.48 -30.35 28.96
CA ASN A 399 7.15 -31.48 29.84
C ASN A 399 6.86 -32.76 29.03
N LYS A 400 6.19 -32.63 27.89
CA LYS A 400 5.83 -33.78 27.03
C LYS A 400 7.01 -34.31 26.22
N PHE A 401 7.83 -33.43 25.65
CA PHE A 401 8.83 -33.79 24.64
C PHE A 401 10.29 -33.69 25.12
N SER A 402 10.55 -33.26 26.36
CA SER A 402 11.90 -33.16 26.93
C SER A 402 12.73 -34.44 26.73
N LYS A 403 12.13 -35.63 26.96
CA LYS A 403 12.82 -36.92 26.79
C LYS A 403 13.15 -37.29 25.33
N ARG A 404 12.51 -36.63 24.35
CA ARG A 404 12.65 -36.94 22.91
C ARG A 404 13.48 -35.91 22.14
N LEU A 405 13.83 -34.79 22.76
CA LEU A 405 14.58 -33.70 22.14
C LEU A 405 16.08 -33.91 22.33
N GLY A 406 16.87 -33.62 21.29
CA GLY A 406 18.33 -33.59 21.39
C GLY A 406 18.82 -32.54 22.40
N ARG A 407 19.98 -32.79 23.02
CA ARG A 407 20.53 -31.96 24.11
C ARG A 407 20.58 -30.47 23.79
N ASN A 408 21.03 -30.07 22.60
CA ASN A 408 21.10 -28.66 22.19
C ASN A 408 19.72 -28.02 22.04
N ASN A 409 18.74 -28.75 21.50
CA ASN A 409 17.37 -28.24 21.35
C ASN A 409 16.68 -28.08 22.70
N LEU A 410 16.97 -28.97 23.66
CA LEU A 410 16.44 -28.89 25.02
C LEU A 410 17.00 -27.68 25.76
N VAL A 411 18.31 -27.42 25.64
CA VAL A 411 18.95 -26.23 26.21
C VAL A 411 18.33 -24.96 25.63
N ASN A 412 18.21 -24.85 24.31
CA ASN A 412 17.62 -23.67 23.66
C ASN A 412 16.14 -23.48 24.02
N LEU A 413 15.36 -24.56 24.12
CA LEU A 413 13.98 -24.50 24.58
C LEU A 413 13.87 -24.06 26.05
N SER A 414 14.79 -24.51 26.91
CA SER A 414 14.85 -24.08 28.31
C SER A 414 15.22 -22.60 28.43
N LYS A 415 16.22 -22.13 27.67
CA LYS A 415 16.57 -20.71 27.56
C LYS A 415 15.35 -19.88 27.13
N LEU A 416 14.61 -20.34 26.12
CA LEU A 416 13.41 -19.65 25.64
C LEU A 416 12.33 -19.55 26.73
N ILE A 417 12.06 -20.64 27.45
CA ILE A 417 11.11 -20.64 28.58
C ILE A 417 11.55 -19.64 29.65
N GLN A 418 12.84 -19.59 29.96
CA GLN A 418 13.37 -18.64 30.96
C GLN A 418 13.21 -17.19 30.49
N ALA A 419 13.45 -16.89 29.22
CA ALA A 419 13.25 -15.56 28.65
C ALA A 419 11.77 -15.11 28.75
N VAL A 420 10.84 -15.96 28.31
CA VAL A 420 9.40 -15.66 28.38
C VAL A 420 8.93 -15.54 29.83
N LYS A 421 9.47 -16.36 30.74
CA LYS A 421 9.17 -16.28 32.18
C LYS A 421 9.69 -14.98 32.81
N ALA A 422 10.82 -14.45 32.36
CA ALA A 422 11.31 -13.15 32.83
C ALA A 422 10.37 -12.01 32.43
N LEU A 423 9.87 -12.02 31.19
CA LEU A 423 8.84 -11.06 30.74
C LEU A 423 7.54 -11.19 31.55
N GLU A 424 7.08 -12.41 31.81
CA GLU A 424 5.87 -12.65 32.62
C GLU A 424 6.05 -12.15 34.06
N ASN A 425 7.19 -12.44 34.69
CA ASN A 425 7.50 -11.96 36.04
C ASN A 425 7.54 -10.43 36.11
N PHE A 426 8.07 -9.76 35.09
CA PHE A 426 8.09 -8.29 35.00
C PHE A 426 6.66 -7.73 34.92
N MET A 427 5.82 -8.32 34.06
CA MET A 427 4.44 -7.90 33.89
C MET A 427 3.61 -8.13 35.16
N THR A 428 3.76 -9.28 35.81
CA THR A 428 3.07 -9.60 37.06
C THR A 428 3.44 -8.62 38.18
N LYS A 429 4.72 -8.28 38.37
CA LYS A 429 5.14 -7.24 39.32
C LYS A 429 4.64 -5.85 38.95
N SER A 430 4.53 -5.56 37.66
CA SER A 430 4.01 -4.28 37.19
C SER A 430 2.51 -4.15 37.46
N LEU A 431 1.75 -5.25 37.46
CA LEU A 431 0.34 -5.25 37.86
C LEU A 431 0.12 -4.95 39.35
N GLU A 432 1.10 -5.23 40.22
CA GLU A 432 1.03 -4.92 41.66
C GLU A 432 1.17 -3.42 41.94
N LYS A 433 1.69 -2.64 41.00
CA LYS A 433 1.83 -1.18 41.14
C LYS A 433 0.47 -0.49 40.93
N PRO A 434 0.15 0.56 41.70
CA PRO A 434 -1.11 1.29 41.52
C PRO A 434 -1.19 1.90 40.11
N ARG A 435 -2.37 1.82 39.48
CA ARG A 435 -2.61 2.22 38.07
C ARG A 435 -2.08 3.62 37.73
N ASN A 436 -2.19 4.56 38.67
CA ASN A 436 -1.77 5.95 38.48
C ASN A 436 -0.24 6.14 38.36
N GLN A 437 0.56 5.12 38.69
CA GLN A 437 2.03 5.16 38.56
C GLN A 437 2.56 4.59 37.23
N ILE A 438 1.69 3.97 36.42
CA ILE A 438 2.05 3.44 35.11
C ILE A 438 1.45 4.35 34.06
N ALA A 439 2.20 5.41 33.73
CA ALA A 439 1.89 6.22 32.56
C ALA A 439 1.99 5.34 31.30
N PRO A 440 1.10 5.55 30.30
CA PRO A 440 1.23 4.88 29.02
C PRO A 440 2.58 5.23 28.39
N GLY A 441 3.32 4.22 27.95
CA GLY A 441 4.61 4.43 27.29
C GLY A 441 5.78 4.66 28.23
N LYS A 442 5.66 4.27 29.50
CA LYS A 442 6.80 4.33 30.43
C LYS A 442 7.93 3.46 29.89
N GLU A 443 9.09 4.07 29.74
CA GLU A 443 10.30 3.42 29.23
C GLU A 443 10.74 2.25 30.12
N ILE A 444 11.22 1.20 29.46
CA ILE A 444 11.84 0.06 30.12
C ILE A 444 13.28 -0.04 29.61
N LYS A 445 14.24 0.00 30.52
CA LYS A 445 15.62 -0.38 30.20
C LYS A 445 15.71 -1.90 30.14
N LEU A 446 16.48 -2.44 29.20
CA LEU A 446 16.66 -3.90 29.07
C LEU A 446 17.11 -4.56 30.38
N SER A 447 17.93 -3.87 31.18
CA SER A 447 18.34 -4.32 32.52
C SER A 447 17.17 -4.56 33.48
N GLU A 448 16.05 -3.86 33.32
CA GLU A 448 14.88 -4.00 34.20
C GLU A 448 14.12 -5.31 33.96
N PHE A 449 14.07 -5.80 32.70
CA PHE A 449 13.52 -7.12 32.39
C PHE A 449 14.31 -8.24 33.07
N PHE A 450 15.64 -8.08 33.21
CA PHE A 450 16.56 -9.17 33.54
C PHE A 450 17.29 -9.03 34.88
N SER A 451 17.00 -7.98 35.66
CA SER A 451 17.65 -7.63 36.94
C SER A 451 17.74 -8.74 38.02
N LYS A 452 17.02 -9.86 37.87
CA LYS A 452 17.05 -11.02 38.80
C LYS A 452 17.39 -12.36 38.13
N SER A 453 17.76 -12.36 36.86
CA SER A 453 18.03 -13.58 36.09
C SER A 453 19.42 -13.52 35.49
N HIS A 454 20.44 -13.92 36.28
CA HIS A 454 21.84 -14.01 35.86
C HIS A 454 22.08 -14.90 34.62
N SER A 455 21.08 -15.66 34.18
CA SER A 455 21.17 -16.65 33.09
C SER A 455 20.83 -16.11 31.70
N LEU A 456 20.37 -14.85 31.57
CA LEU A 456 19.79 -14.32 30.33
C LEU A 456 20.73 -13.41 29.52
N ASP A 457 21.81 -12.90 30.11
CA ASP A 457 22.87 -12.19 29.37
C ASP A 457 23.55 -13.10 28.31
N MET A 458 23.32 -14.41 28.39
CA MET A 458 23.80 -15.42 27.42
C MET A 458 22.74 -15.85 26.39
N ILE A 459 21.58 -15.19 26.34
CA ILE A 459 20.60 -15.42 25.28
C ILE A 459 20.97 -14.58 24.07
N ASN A 460 21.63 -15.24 23.13
CA ASN A 460 21.81 -14.69 21.80
C ASN A 460 20.46 -14.73 21.06
N SER A 461 19.84 -13.56 20.85
CA SER A 461 18.56 -13.40 20.16
C SER A 461 18.60 -14.01 18.76
N PHE A 462 19.71 -13.84 18.04
CA PHE A 462 19.92 -14.40 16.69
C PHE A 462 20.00 -15.93 16.70
N GLU A 463 20.71 -16.53 17.66
CA GLU A 463 20.72 -18.00 17.80
C GLU A 463 19.34 -18.56 18.13
N MET A 464 18.58 -17.84 18.97
CA MET A 464 17.25 -18.25 19.36
C MET A 464 16.28 -18.17 18.17
N GLU A 465 16.35 -17.09 17.40
CA GLU A 465 15.58 -16.92 16.17
C GLU A 465 15.90 -18.03 15.16
N LYS A 466 17.19 -18.31 14.93
CA LYS A 466 17.65 -19.39 14.06
C LYS A 466 17.17 -20.75 14.56
N PHE A 467 17.20 -20.99 15.86
CA PHE A 467 16.68 -22.21 16.48
C PHE A 467 15.17 -22.35 16.27
N ILE A 468 14.39 -21.30 16.51
CA ILE A 468 12.93 -21.28 16.32
C ILE A 468 12.57 -21.56 14.86
N LYS A 469 13.21 -20.86 13.91
CA LYS A 469 13.03 -21.04 12.47
C LYS A 469 13.41 -22.46 12.03
N LYS A 470 14.59 -22.95 12.44
CA LYS A 470 15.07 -24.30 12.08
C LYS A 470 14.19 -25.42 12.63
N THR A 471 13.76 -25.30 13.90
CA THR A 471 12.95 -26.34 14.54
C THR A 471 11.46 -26.23 14.24
N LYS A 472 11.02 -25.11 13.64
CA LYS A 472 9.61 -24.75 13.49
C LYS A 472 8.85 -24.85 14.82
N LEU A 473 9.46 -24.34 15.88
CA LEU A 473 8.97 -24.54 17.25
C LEU A 473 7.58 -23.93 17.43
N VAL A 474 7.35 -22.73 16.89
CA VAL A 474 6.07 -22.01 16.96
C VAL A 474 4.94 -22.90 16.45
N PHE A 475 5.09 -23.41 15.22
CA PHE A 475 4.13 -24.30 14.59
C PHE A 475 3.89 -25.61 15.38
N LYS A 476 4.94 -26.24 15.90
CA LYS A 476 4.81 -27.49 16.66
C LYS A 476 4.03 -27.31 17.95
N ILE A 477 4.23 -26.18 18.63
CA ILE A 477 3.53 -25.86 19.88
C ILE A 477 2.08 -25.50 19.58
N GLU A 478 1.84 -24.62 18.62
CA GLU A 478 0.50 -24.19 18.24
C GLU A 478 -0.34 -25.39 17.72
N SER A 479 0.21 -26.22 16.84
CA SER A 479 -0.47 -27.44 16.36
C SER A 479 -0.78 -28.43 17.48
N TYR A 480 0.05 -28.49 18.51
CA TYR A 480 -0.17 -29.37 19.66
C TYR A 480 -1.24 -28.81 20.60
N LEU A 481 -1.21 -27.49 20.85
CA LEU A 481 -2.24 -26.81 21.63
C LEU A 481 -3.60 -26.89 20.94
N ASP A 482 -3.64 -26.81 19.61
CA ASP A 482 -4.87 -26.95 18.82
C ASP A 482 -5.48 -28.35 18.98
N LYS A 483 -4.66 -29.40 18.95
CA LYS A 483 -5.15 -30.77 19.21
C LYS A 483 -5.78 -30.90 20.60
N LEU A 484 -5.15 -30.31 21.62
CA LEU A 484 -5.69 -30.31 22.97
C LEU A 484 -6.95 -29.43 23.10
N ALA A 485 -7.02 -28.31 22.39
CA ALA A 485 -8.17 -27.40 22.42
C ALA A 485 -9.41 -27.98 21.72
N VAL A 486 -9.20 -28.75 20.64
CA VAL A 486 -10.26 -29.51 19.94
C VAL A 486 -10.83 -30.59 20.85
N GLU A 487 -9.99 -31.26 21.64
CA GLU A 487 -10.43 -32.21 22.68
C GLU A 487 -11.23 -31.51 23.80
N GLU A 488 -10.99 -30.22 24.07
CA GLU A 488 -11.65 -29.44 25.13
C GLU A 488 -12.79 -28.49 24.68
N LYS A 489 -13.19 -28.50 23.39
CA LYS A 489 -14.25 -27.61 22.82
C LYS A 489 -14.08 -26.11 23.16
N LYS A 490 -12.86 -25.57 23.19
CA LYS A 490 -12.61 -24.12 23.34
C LYS A 490 -12.03 -23.54 22.05
N SER A 491 -12.66 -22.49 21.53
CA SER A 491 -12.10 -21.65 20.46
C SER A 491 -10.94 -20.82 21.02
N ILE A 492 -9.72 -21.18 20.67
CA ILE A 492 -8.50 -20.47 21.08
C ILE A 492 -7.99 -19.67 19.87
N SER A 493 -7.63 -18.41 20.09
CA SER A 493 -6.92 -17.60 19.09
C SER A 493 -5.43 -17.97 19.08
N ASN A 494 -4.93 -18.40 17.91
CA ASN A 494 -3.78 -19.30 17.77
C ASN A 494 -2.46 -18.65 17.32
N LEU A 495 -2.15 -17.39 17.69
CA LEU A 495 -0.91 -16.71 17.23
C LEU A 495 -0.05 -16.08 18.33
N VAL A 496 -0.19 -16.58 19.55
CA VAL A 496 0.38 -15.93 20.73
C VAL A 496 1.90 -16.13 20.79
N LEU A 497 2.39 -17.28 20.33
CA LEU A 497 3.81 -17.60 20.41
C LEU A 497 4.61 -16.85 19.36
N SER A 498 4.14 -16.77 18.10
CA SER A 498 4.78 -15.97 17.04
C SER A 498 5.00 -14.52 17.44
N LYS A 499 3.97 -13.89 18.02
CA LYS A 499 4.04 -12.50 18.53
C LYS A 499 5.03 -12.35 19.68
N THR A 500 5.06 -13.32 20.60
CA THR A 500 6.05 -13.37 21.69
C THR A 500 7.48 -13.51 21.17
N MET A 501 7.68 -14.34 20.14
CA MET A 501 9.00 -14.55 19.54
C MET A 501 9.48 -13.32 18.78
N SER A 502 8.58 -12.64 18.07
CA SER A 502 8.89 -11.40 17.38
C SER A 502 9.31 -10.32 18.39
N PHE A 503 8.61 -10.21 19.52
CA PHE A 503 8.99 -9.30 20.61
C PHE A 503 10.36 -9.65 21.22
N LEU A 504 10.64 -10.94 21.45
CA LEU A 504 11.95 -11.38 21.94
C LEU A 504 13.09 -11.11 20.94
N SER A 505 12.80 -11.18 19.64
CA SER A 505 13.78 -10.85 18.59
C SER A 505 14.09 -9.35 18.60
N ALA A 506 13.06 -8.52 18.80
CA ALA A 506 13.23 -7.07 18.94
C ALA A 506 14.13 -6.66 20.12
N LEU A 507 14.24 -7.47 21.19
CA LEU A 507 15.19 -7.23 22.30
C LEU A 507 16.65 -7.17 21.84
N GLY A 508 16.97 -7.73 20.67
CA GLY A 508 18.29 -7.65 20.06
C GLY A 508 18.53 -6.36 19.26
N ASN A 509 17.50 -5.54 19.03
CA ASN A 509 17.64 -4.30 18.27
C ASN A 509 18.42 -3.26 19.10
N PRO A 510 19.29 -2.46 18.47
CA PRO A 510 20.00 -1.39 19.15
C PRO A 510 19.06 -0.37 19.80
N SER A 511 19.45 0.16 20.97
CA SER A 511 18.64 1.13 21.72
C SER A 511 18.43 2.47 21.02
N TRP A 512 19.25 2.80 20.01
CA TRP A 512 19.08 4.00 19.19
C TRP A 512 18.01 3.82 18.10
N GLU A 513 17.69 2.58 17.74
CA GLU A 513 16.78 2.23 16.64
C GLU A 513 15.31 2.24 17.11
N GLY A 514 15.07 1.84 18.36
CA GLY A 514 13.74 1.78 18.95
C GLY A 514 13.75 1.72 20.47
N LYS A 515 12.57 1.84 21.06
CA LYS A 515 12.37 1.96 22.51
C LYS A 515 11.39 0.91 23.01
N PHE A 516 11.71 0.31 24.17
CA PHE A 516 10.80 -0.54 24.91
C PHE A 516 9.97 0.29 25.88
N SER A 517 8.68 0.04 25.90
CA SER A 517 7.75 0.68 26.82
C SER A 517 6.70 -0.31 27.33
N TYR A 518 6.03 0.06 28.42
CA TYR A 518 4.83 -0.63 28.88
C TYR A 518 3.74 0.36 29.24
N GLY A 519 2.50 -0.10 29.16
CA GLY A 519 1.35 0.72 29.48
C GLY A 519 0.07 -0.09 29.56
N TRP A 520 -0.99 0.57 29.99
CA TRP A 520 -2.33 0.03 29.93
C TRP A 520 -2.91 0.27 28.53
N SER A 521 -3.39 -0.80 27.89
CA SER A 521 -4.15 -0.72 26.66
C SER A 521 -5.56 -0.17 26.92
N SER A 522 -6.27 0.22 25.85
CA SER A 522 -7.67 0.68 25.88
C SER A 522 -8.60 -0.31 26.59
N ASP A 523 -8.32 -1.62 26.45
CA ASP A 523 -9.07 -2.71 27.08
C ASP A 523 -8.68 -2.97 28.54
N LYS A 524 -7.93 -2.04 29.15
CA LYS A 524 -7.42 -2.14 30.54
C LYS A 524 -6.52 -3.36 30.77
N THR A 525 -5.91 -3.88 29.71
CA THR A 525 -4.89 -4.94 29.78
C THR A 525 -3.49 -4.32 29.77
N LEU A 526 -2.58 -4.85 30.59
CA LEU A 526 -1.19 -4.41 30.58
C LEU A 526 -0.50 -4.96 29.33
N GLN A 527 0.20 -4.11 28.60
CA GLN A 527 0.95 -4.47 27.39
C GLN A 527 2.40 -3.98 27.46
N LEU A 528 3.31 -4.78 26.90
CA LEU A 528 4.66 -4.39 26.53
C LEU A 528 4.66 -3.97 25.06
N GLU A 529 5.49 -3.00 24.72
CA GLU A 529 5.58 -2.47 23.36
C GLU A 529 7.02 -2.16 23.01
N TYR A 530 7.47 -2.61 21.84
CA TYR A 530 8.66 -2.13 21.17
C TYR A 530 8.22 -1.18 20.06
N ILE A 531 8.69 0.06 20.11
CA ILE A 531 8.36 1.11 19.15
C ILE A 531 9.61 1.43 18.34
N LEU A 532 9.55 1.26 17.02
CA LEU A 532 10.62 1.71 16.13
C LEU A 532 10.61 3.25 16.09
N LEU A 533 11.76 3.85 16.39
CA LEU A 533 11.94 5.31 16.40
C LEU A 533 12.62 5.81 15.12
N ASP A 534 13.58 5.04 14.60
CA ASP A 534 14.32 5.39 13.38
C ASP A 534 13.91 4.49 12.20
N PRO A 535 13.08 4.97 11.25
CA PRO A 535 12.68 4.21 10.08
C PRO A 535 13.76 4.15 8.99
N SER A 536 14.85 4.92 9.11
CA SER A 536 15.88 5.00 8.06
C SER A 536 16.64 3.68 7.90
N PHE A 537 16.92 2.96 8.99
CA PHE A 537 17.71 1.73 8.97
C PHE A 537 17.03 0.58 8.19
N PRO A 538 15.78 0.16 8.51
CA PRO A 538 15.13 -0.90 7.76
C PRO A 538 14.92 -0.55 6.28
N PHE A 539 14.82 0.75 5.96
CA PHE A 539 14.64 1.22 4.58
C PHE A 539 15.96 1.38 3.80
N LYS A 540 17.09 1.54 4.51
CA LYS A 540 18.41 1.80 3.91
C LYS A 540 18.83 0.74 2.90
N GLU A 541 18.53 -0.54 3.17
CA GLU A 541 18.87 -1.64 2.26
C GLU A 541 18.25 -1.44 0.87
N ILE A 542 17.00 -0.97 0.81
CA ILE A 542 16.27 -0.74 -0.45
C ILE A 542 16.98 0.35 -1.25
N ILE A 543 17.32 1.47 -0.59
CA ILE A 543 18.03 2.60 -1.22
C ILE A 543 19.41 2.20 -1.72
N THR A 544 20.15 1.40 -0.95
CA THR A 544 21.54 1.03 -1.31
C THR A 544 21.63 0.04 -2.46
N LYS A 545 20.64 -0.86 -2.61
CA LYS A 545 20.63 -1.91 -3.63
C LYS A 545 19.95 -1.47 -4.92
N ALA A 546 18.85 -0.74 -4.79
CA ALA A 546 18.14 -0.22 -5.95
C ALA A 546 19.00 0.79 -6.70
N ARG A 547 18.92 0.77 -8.03
CA ARG A 547 19.49 1.80 -8.89
C ARG A 547 18.88 3.17 -8.59
N CYS A 548 17.57 3.20 -8.37
CA CYS A 548 16.80 4.40 -8.13
C CYS A 548 15.54 4.05 -7.33
N THR A 549 15.19 4.89 -6.36
CA THR A 549 13.95 4.74 -5.58
C THR A 549 13.10 6.00 -5.70
N ILE A 550 11.86 5.83 -6.14
CA ILE A 550 10.88 6.91 -6.36
C ILE A 550 9.76 6.76 -5.32
N LEU A 551 9.60 7.77 -4.49
CA LEU A 551 8.46 7.93 -3.59
C LEU A 551 7.46 8.87 -4.25
N ALA A 552 6.26 8.37 -4.58
CA ALA A 552 5.21 9.16 -5.20
C ALA A 552 3.95 9.20 -4.32
N GLY A 553 3.32 10.36 -4.20
CA GLY A 553 2.10 10.51 -3.40
C GLY A 553 1.28 11.74 -3.79
N GLY A 554 -0.02 11.69 -3.50
CA GLY A 554 -0.92 12.84 -3.73
C GLY A 554 -0.72 13.99 -2.75
N THR A 555 -0.24 13.67 -1.56
CA THR A 555 -0.24 14.54 -0.38
C THR A 555 1.05 14.36 0.43
N MET A 556 2.20 14.46 -0.26
CA MET A 556 3.52 14.26 0.35
C MET A 556 3.96 15.44 1.23
N LYS A 557 3.31 16.60 1.10
CA LYS A 557 3.68 17.80 1.84
C LYS A 557 3.17 17.76 3.29
N PRO A 558 4.00 18.14 4.29
CA PRO A 558 5.42 18.55 4.20
C PRO A 558 6.40 17.39 3.93
N MET A 559 7.38 17.60 3.03
CA MET A 559 8.34 16.56 2.62
C MET A 559 9.57 16.43 3.52
N ASP A 560 9.80 17.39 4.43
CA ASP A 560 11.02 17.46 5.24
C ASP A 560 11.20 16.23 6.14
N ASP A 561 10.10 15.59 6.55
CA ASP A 561 10.16 14.39 7.38
C ASP A 561 10.85 13.22 6.66
N TYR A 562 10.70 13.11 5.34
CA TYR A 562 11.41 12.09 4.56
C TYR A 562 12.90 12.36 4.55
N LEU A 563 13.32 13.62 4.39
CA LEU A 563 14.73 13.99 4.41
C LEU A 563 15.35 13.75 5.79
N ASN A 564 14.67 14.19 6.84
CA ASN A 564 15.20 14.19 8.21
C ASN A 564 15.18 12.82 8.88
N TYR A 565 14.20 11.96 8.54
CA TYR A 565 13.95 10.70 9.24
C TYR A 565 14.07 9.45 8.37
N LEU A 566 13.88 9.53 7.04
CA LEU A 566 14.04 8.37 6.15
C LEU A 566 15.39 8.39 5.42
N PHE A 567 15.86 9.58 5.02
CA PHE A 567 17.09 9.79 4.26
C PHE A 567 18.15 10.65 4.95
N PRO A 568 18.34 10.59 6.29
CA PRO A 568 19.28 11.48 6.98
C PRO A 568 20.75 11.28 6.56
N TYR A 569 21.05 10.17 5.88
CA TYR A 569 22.40 9.78 5.43
C TYR A 569 22.67 10.14 3.96
N LEU A 570 21.71 10.72 3.24
CA LEU A 570 21.87 11.13 1.85
C LEU A 570 22.12 12.63 1.75
N GLU A 571 22.96 13.04 0.81
CA GLU A 571 23.13 14.44 0.48
C GLU A 571 21.97 14.96 -0.37
N GLN A 572 21.67 16.26 -0.27
CA GLN A 572 20.61 16.89 -1.08
C GLN A 572 20.87 16.74 -2.59
N SER A 573 22.12 16.63 -3.02
CA SER A 573 22.52 16.40 -4.42
C SER A 573 22.01 15.06 -4.98
N GLN A 574 21.82 14.07 -4.09
CA GLN A 574 21.35 12.72 -4.40
C GLN A 574 19.83 12.59 -4.38
N ILE A 575 19.11 13.66 -4.00
CA ILE A 575 17.65 13.68 -3.87
C ILE A 575 17.06 14.64 -4.89
N THR A 576 16.03 14.20 -5.60
CA THR A 576 15.22 15.03 -6.47
C THR A 576 13.84 15.19 -5.86
N GLN A 577 13.41 16.42 -5.61
CA GLN A 577 12.07 16.73 -5.14
C GLN A 577 11.26 17.35 -6.28
N PHE A 578 10.03 16.89 -6.46
CA PHE A 578 9.10 17.40 -7.46
C PHE A 578 7.73 17.59 -6.81
N SER A 579 7.09 18.72 -7.07
CA SER A 579 5.69 18.98 -6.70
C SER A 579 5.04 19.76 -7.83
N CYS A 580 3.84 19.34 -8.25
CA CYS A 580 3.07 20.03 -9.28
C CYS A 580 1.75 20.61 -8.75
N ASP A 581 1.23 21.63 -9.45
CA ASP A 581 -0.12 22.16 -9.23
C ASP A 581 -1.17 21.12 -9.68
N HIS A 582 -2.44 21.39 -9.39
CA HIS A 582 -3.54 20.57 -9.87
C HIS A 582 -3.92 20.95 -11.32
N ILE A 583 -4.41 19.99 -12.11
CA ILE A 583 -4.94 20.21 -13.48
C ILE A 583 -6.20 21.09 -13.56
N ILE A 584 -6.77 21.50 -12.42
CA ILE A 584 -8.02 22.29 -12.44
C ILE A 584 -7.71 23.77 -12.66
N PRO A 585 -8.61 24.49 -13.34
CA PRO A 585 -8.57 25.95 -13.38
C PRO A 585 -8.57 26.55 -11.96
N ASP A 586 -7.94 27.71 -11.80
CA ASP A 586 -7.92 28.42 -10.51
C ASP A 586 -9.32 28.78 -10.00
N GLU A 587 -10.26 28.98 -10.93
CA GLU A 587 -11.69 29.25 -10.66
C GLU A 587 -12.52 28.03 -10.26
N ASN A 588 -11.97 26.83 -10.28
CA ASN A 588 -12.69 25.59 -9.95
C ASN A 588 -12.50 25.14 -8.49
N LEU A 589 -11.69 25.85 -7.71
CA LEU A 589 -11.53 25.55 -6.29
C LEU A 589 -11.45 26.83 -5.48
N VAL A 590 -12.22 26.87 -4.40
CA VAL A 590 -12.17 27.94 -3.41
C VAL A 590 -11.82 27.35 -2.04
N VAL A 591 -10.86 27.96 -1.35
CA VAL A 591 -10.42 27.51 -0.02
C VAL A 591 -10.66 28.62 1.00
N LEU A 592 -11.47 28.34 2.02
CA LEU A 592 -11.97 29.32 2.99
C LEU A 592 -11.54 28.97 4.42
N PRO A 593 -10.51 29.63 4.98
CA PRO A 593 -10.16 29.50 6.39
C PRO A 593 -11.12 30.31 7.27
N ILE A 594 -11.82 29.63 8.18
CA ILE A 594 -12.83 30.23 9.07
C ILE A 594 -12.30 30.17 10.51
N ALA A 595 -11.96 31.34 11.07
CA ALA A 595 -11.41 31.44 12.42
C ALA A 595 -12.46 31.72 13.50
N GLU A 596 -13.57 32.39 13.15
CA GLU A 596 -14.56 32.89 14.08
C GLU A 596 -15.97 32.74 13.50
N SER A 597 -16.97 32.62 14.37
CA SER A 597 -18.37 32.55 13.98
C SER A 597 -18.95 33.93 13.65
N ALA A 598 -20.19 33.98 13.17
CA ALA A 598 -20.89 35.24 12.91
C ALA A 598 -21.09 36.11 14.17
N THR A 599 -21.06 35.52 15.36
CA THR A 599 -21.18 36.22 16.64
C THR A 599 -19.83 36.65 17.23
N GLY A 600 -18.72 36.35 16.54
CA GLY A 600 -17.35 36.61 17.02
C GLY A 600 -16.80 35.52 17.94
N GLN A 601 -17.50 34.40 18.12
CA GLN A 601 -16.96 33.26 18.87
C GLN A 601 -15.80 32.64 18.09
N LYS A 602 -14.60 32.67 18.68
CA LYS A 602 -13.41 32.05 18.10
C LYS A 602 -13.52 30.52 18.07
N PHE A 603 -13.18 29.93 16.93
CA PHE A 603 -13.09 28.48 16.74
C PHE A 603 -11.71 27.98 17.13
N SER A 604 -11.61 27.46 18.36
CA SER A 604 -10.38 26.89 18.91
C SER A 604 -10.63 25.46 19.35
N PHE A 605 -10.15 24.51 18.54
CA PHE A 605 -10.32 23.07 18.79
C PHE A 605 -9.17 22.48 19.61
N THR A 606 -8.57 23.27 20.52
CA THR A 606 -7.57 22.77 21.47
C THR A 606 -8.20 21.79 22.46
N PHE A 607 -7.41 20.93 23.09
CA PHE A 607 -7.94 19.95 24.05
C PHE A 607 -8.75 20.60 25.20
N ALA A 608 -8.35 21.80 25.63
CA ALA A 608 -9.03 22.55 26.68
C ALA A 608 -10.38 23.13 26.24
N GLU A 609 -10.47 23.61 25.00
CA GLU A 609 -11.61 24.42 24.54
C GLU A 609 -12.58 23.64 23.64
N ARG A 610 -12.14 22.51 23.05
CA ARG A 610 -12.92 21.78 22.03
C ARG A 610 -14.29 21.30 22.50
N ASN A 611 -14.47 21.05 23.81
CA ASN A 611 -15.73 20.58 24.41
C ASN A 611 -16.63 21.72 24.90
N SER A 612 -16.27 22.98 24.61
CA SER A 612 -17.07 24.15 24.94
C SER A 612 -18.42 24.12 24.21
N LYS A 613 -19.53 24.05 24.97
CA LYS A 613 -20.89 24.00 24.39
C LYS A 613 -21.21 25.21 23.50
N PRO A 614 -20.93 26.47 23.90
CA PRO A 614 -21.18 27.63 23.04
C PRO A 614 -20.44 27.56 21.70
N MET A 615 -19.17 27.14 21.71
CA MET A 615 -18.38 26.99 20.49
C MET A 615 -18.97 25.93 19.56
N ILE A 616 -19.42 24.79 20.10
CA ILE A 616 -20.03 23.70 19.31
C ILE A 616 -21.40 24.13 18.74
N GLN A 617 -22.17 24.95 19.46
CA GLN A 617 -23.42 25.51 18.95
C GLN A 617 -23.15 26.46 17.77
N GLU A 618 -22.22 27.40 17.95
CA GLU A 618 -21.81 28.35 16.89
C GLU A 618 -21.22 27.64 15.68
N LEU A 619 -20.51 26.51 15.88
CA LEU A 619 -20.02 25.65 14.82
C LEU A 619 -21.19 25.09 13.98
N GLY A 620 -22.23 24.56 14.64
CA GLY A 620 -23.40 24.02 13.97
C GLY A 620 -24.16 25.08 13.17
N LEU A 621 -24.34 26.28 13.71
CA LEU A 621 -24.95 27.41 13.01
C LEU A 621 -24.12 27.90 11.82
N THR A 622 -22.78 27.92 11.97
CA THR A 622 -21.87 28.30 10.90
C THR A 622 -21.91 27.29 9.75
N ILE A 623 -21.86 25.98 10.07
CA ILE A 623 -22.01 24.90 9.08
C ILE A 623 -23.37 25.01 8.39
N LEU A 624 -24.45 25.15 9.15
CA LEU A 624 -25.81 25.32 8.63
C LEU A 624 -25.91 26.49 7.64
N SER A 625 -25.19 27.59 7.89
CA SER A 625 -25.17 28.73 6.98
C SER A 625 -24.40 28.44 5.69
N MET A 626 -23.29 27.69 5.76
CA MET A 626 -22.43 27.40 4.60
C MET A 626 -23.02 26.31 3.71
N ILE A 627 -23.57 25.23 4.29
CA ILE A 627 -24.13 24.10 3.52
C ILE A 627 -25.32 24.51 2.65
N LYS A 628 -26.01 25.62 2.98
CA LYS A 628 -27.09 26.18 2.16
C LYS A 628 -26.61 26.67 0.80
N GLU A 629 -25.38 27.17 0.74
CA GLU A 629 -24.78 27.69 -0.48
C GLU A 629 -24.08 26.59 -1.30
N ILE A 630 -23.80 25.43 -0.70
CA ILE A 630 -23.09 24.30 -1.34
C ILE A 630 -24.12 23.32 -1.92
N PRO A 631 -24.13 23.07 -3.24
CA PRO A 631 -25.02 22.09 -3.86
C PRO A 631 -24.54 20.65 -3.60
N HIS A 632 -25.43 19.68 -3.74
CA HIS A 632 -25.13 18.25 -3.71
C HIS A 632 -24.43 17.78 -2.41
N GLY A 633 -23.38 16.95 -2.54
CA GLY A 633 -22.68 16.30 -1.44
C GLY A 633 -21.68 17.18 -0.72
N VAL A 634 -21.72 17.13 0.62
CA VAL A 634 -20.75 17.77 1.51
C VAL A 634 -20.12 16.73 2.43
N VAL A 635 -18.79 16.68 2.49
CA VAL A 635 -18.06 15.78 3.40
C VAL A 635 -17.48 16.60 4.55
N ILE A 636 -17.80 16.24 5.78
CA ILE A 636 -17.32 16.92 6.98
C ILE A 636 -16.39 16.00 7.76
N PHE A 637 -15.14 16.40 7.90
CA PHE A 637 -14.10 15.65 8.61
C PHE A 637 -13.95 16.14 10.05
N PHE A 638 -14.12 15.22 11.00
CA PHE A 638 -13.89 15.42 12.42
C PHE A 638 -12.53 14.81 12.86
N PRO A 639 -11.86 15.36 13.89
CA PRO A 639 -10.59 14.83 14.39
C PRO A 639 -10.66 13.43 15.01
N SER A 640 -11.81 13.03 15.57
CA SER A 640 -12.00 11.70 16.15
C SER A 640 -13.48 11.32 16.23
N TYR A 641 -13.76 10.01 16.24
CA TYR A 641 -15.11 9.47 16.44
C TYR A 641 -15.74 9.93 17.77
N SER A 642 -14.94 9.97 18.84
CA SER A 642 -15.41 10.45 20.14
C SER A 642 -15.84 11.92 20.11
N TYR A 643 -15.11 12.76 19.37
CA TYR A 643 -15.44 14.16 19.24
C TYR A 643 -16.66 14.38 18.37
N MET A 644 -16.73 13.70 17.22
CA MET A 644 -17.90 13.70 16.33
C MET A 644 -19.18 13.35 17.11
N ASN A 645 -19.17 12.24 17.85
CA ASN A 645 -20.31 11.83 18.68
C ASN A 645 -20.70 12.89 19.72
N SER A 646 -19.72 13.53 20.35
CA SER A 646 -19.97 14.59 21.34
C SER A 646 -20.61 15.82 20.70
N VAL A 647 -20.15 16.22 19.50
CA VAL A 647 -20.71 17.34 18.73
C VAL A 647 -22.14 17.04 18.31
N VAL A 648 -22.39 15.85 17.74
CA VAL A 648 -23.73 15.44 17.31
C VAL A 648 -24.72 15.39 18.47
N GLN A 649 -24.32 14.87 19.63
CA GLN A 649 -25.16 14.87 20.83
C GLN A 649 -25.55 16.29 21.27
N ILE A 650 -24.62 17.24 21.21
CA ILE A 650 -24.91 18.64 21.54
C ILE A 650 -25.88 19.24 20.52
N TRP A 651 -25.67 18.98 19.22
CA TRP A 651 -26.56 19.45 18.15
C TRP A 651 -27.98 18.87 18.21
N GLN A 652 -28.14 17.65 18.75
CA GLN A 652 -29.45 17.02 18.96
C GLN A 652 -30.16 17.54 20.23
N SER A 653 -29.41 17.86 21.29
CA SER A 653 -30.01 18.23 22.58
C SER A 653 -30.52 19.67 22.67
N GLN A 654 -30.13 20.55 21.76
CA GLN A 654 -30.40 21.99 21.84
C GLN A 654 -31.40 22.41 20.78
N LEU A 655 -32.51 23.02 21.21
CA LEU A 655 -33.53 23.55 20.32
C LEU A 655 -33.17 24.97 19.86
N THR A 656 -33.27 25.20 18.56
CA THR A 656 -33.20 26.52 17.94
C THR A 656 -34.46 27.34 18.29
N PRO A 657 -34.48 28.67 18.04
CA PRO A 657 -35.68 29.50 18.21
C PRO A 657 -36.91 29.03 17.41
N ARG A 658 -36.70 28.16 16.41
CA ARG A 658 -37.74 27.57 15.56
C ARG A 658 -38.33 26.27 16.12
N GLY A 659 -37.82 25.78 17.26
CA GLY A 659 -38.29 24.56 17.92
C GLY A 659 -37.69 23.26 17.37
N HIS A 660 -36.78 23.32 16.41
CA HIS A 660 -36.03 22.16 15.91
C HIS A 660 -34.61 22.13 16.50
N SER A 661 -34.03 20.95 16.64
CA SER A 661 -32.61 20.86 16.99
C SER A 661 -31.71 21.32 15.84
N ILE A 662 -30.47 21.75 16.13
CA ILE A 662 -29.50 22.12 15.08
C ILE A 662 -29.28 20.94 14.12
N TYR A 663 -29.23 19.72 14.68
CA TYR A 663 -29.09 18.50 13.88
C TYR A 663 -30.28 18.28 12.95
N GLU A 664 -31.51 18.50 13.42
CA GLU A 664 -32.72 18.41 12.60
C GLU A 664 -32.72 19.44 11.47
N GLU A 665 -32.33 20.70 11.75
CA GLU A 665 -32.23 21.72 10.70
C GLU A 665 -31.19 21.36 9.62
N ILE A 666 -30.04 20.80 10.03
CA ILE A 666 -29.04 20.30 9.09
C ILE A 666 -29.61 19.14 8.28
N ASN A 667 -30.20 18.14 8.94
CA ASN A 667 -30.73 16.93 8.30
C ASN A 667 -31.92 17.22 7.36
N ASN A 668 -32.72 18.24 7.67
CA ASN A 668 -33.83 18.70 6.83
C ASN A 668 -33.35 19.47 5.59
N LEU A 669 -32.15 20.06 5.61
CA LEU A 669 -31.58 20.71 4.42
C LEU A 669 -30.80 19.71 3.55
N LYS A 670 -30.03 18.86 4.21
CA LYS A 670 -29.23 17.79 3.60
C LYS A 670 -29.18 16.59 4.54
N LYS A 671 -29.65 15.44 4.07
CA LYS A 671 -29.67 14.21 4.86
C LYS A 671 -28.28 13.83 5.33
N VAL A 672 -28.14 13.53 6.63
CA VAL A 672 -26.85 13.24 7.26
C VAL A 672 -26.59 11.74 7.30
N PHE A 673 -25.45 11.34 6.75
CA PHE A 673 -24.85 10.02 6.86
C PHE A 673 -23.61 10.11 7.76
N SER A 674 -23.28 9.02 8.46
CA SER A 674 -22.13 8.98 9.36
C SER A 674 -21.30 7.73 9.12
N GLU A 675 -19.99 7.88 9.20
CA GLU A 675 -19.04 6.77 9.07
C GLU A 675 -19.28 5.69 10.15
N PRO A 676 -19.41 4.41 9.76
CA PRO A 676 -19.66 3.33 10.71
C PRO A 676 -18.42 3.02 11.56
N GLN A 677 -18.62 2.94 12.88
CA GLN A 677 -17.55 2.59 13.84
C GLN A 677 -17.37 1.07 13.98
N THR A 678 -18.43 0.31 13.76
CA THR A 678 -18.49 -1.15 13.95
C THR A 678 -18.40 -1.87 12.62
N SER A 679 -17.83 -3.08 12.62
CA SER A 679 -17.68 -3.95 11.44
C SER A 679 -18.99 -4.57 10.92
N SER A 680 -20.15 -4.22 11.49
CA SER A 680 -21.45 -4.77 11.12
C SER A 680 -22.11 -4.08 9.93
N ILE A 681 -21.81 -2.80 9.68
CA ILE A 681 -22.28 -2.04 8.52
C ILE A 681 -21.05 -1.78 7.65
N SER A 682 -21.11 -2.16 6.37
CA SER A 682 -20.00 -1.94 5.46
C SER A 682 -19.86 -0.46 5.11
N VAL A 683 -18.63 -0.02 4.88
CA VAL A 683 -18.36 1.38 4.51
C VAL A 683 -18.93 1.66 3.11
N GLU A 684 -18.91 0.64 2.25
CA GLU A 684 -19.48 0.65 0.91
C GLU A 684 -20.99 0.91 0.92
N GLU A 685 -21.76 0.24 1.80
CA GLU A 685 -23.21 0.47 1.91
C GLU A 685 -23.57 1.93 2.22
N VAL A 686 -22.85 2.56 3.15
CA VAL A 686 -23.11 3.95 3.54
C VAL A 686 -22.79 4.91 2.40
N LEU A 687 -21.72 4.65 1.64
CA LEU A 687 -21.38 5.43 0.46
C LEU A 687 -22.41 5.31 -0.66
N ASP A 688 -22.90 4.10 -0.90
CA ASP A 688 -23.92 3.85 -1.92
C ASP A 688 -25.23 4.56 -1.58
N GLN A 689 -25.64 4.52 -0.31
CA GLN A 689 -26.79 5.28 0.18
C GLN A 689 -26.58 6.80 0.05
N PHE A 690 -25.39 7.29 0.41
CA PHE A 690 -25.02 8.71 0.27
C PHE A 690 -25.06 9.17 -1.19
N GLY A 691 -24.52 8.39 -2.13
CA GLY A 691 -24.53 8.69 -3.56
C GLY A 691 -25.94 8.64 -4.15
N THR A 692 -26.74 7.64 -3.77
CA THR A 692 -28.13 7.49 -4.24
C THR A 692 -28.99 8.66 -3.80
N GLU A 693 -28.83 9.14 -2.56
CA GLU A 693 -29.55 10.31 -2.05
C GLU A 693 -29.20 11.58 -2.85
N ILE A 694 -27.91 11.81 -3.13
CA ILE A 694 -27.46 12.96 -3.91
C ILE A 694 -28.05 12.93 -5.32
N GLN A 695 -28.06 11.75 -5.95
CA GLN A 695 -28.63 11.56 -7.28
C GLN A 695 -30.14 11.80 -7.27
N ALA A 696 -30.87 11.27 -6.27
CA ALA A 696 -32.31 11.48 -6.12
C ALA A 696 -32.66 12.98 -5.97
N CYS A 697 -31.89 13.73 -5.16
CA CYS A 697 -32.07 15.18 -5.02
C CYS A 697 -31.84 15.93 -6.35
N LYS A 698 -30.86 15.48 -7.15
CA LYS A 698 -30.54 16.07 -8.45
C LYS A 698 -31.67 15.85 -9.46
N ASP A 699 -32.24 14.65 -9.48
CA ASP A 699 -33.31 14.28 -10.44
C ASP A 699 -34.66 14.92 -10.05
N ALA A 700 -34.92 15.09 -8.76
CA ALA A 700 -36.16 15.71 -8.27
C ALA A 700 -36.24 17.22 -8.52
N ASN A 701 -35.11 17.89 -8.85
CA ASN A 701 -35.01 19.36 -8.92
C ASN A 701 -35.61 20.05 -7.67
N ASP A 702 -35.56 19.37 -6.53
CA ASP A 702 -36.23 19.82 -5.32
C ASP A 702 -35.45 20.99 -4.71
N LEU A 703 -36.11 22.14 -4.59
CA LEU A 703 -35.56 23.32 -3.94
C LEU A 703 -35.44 23.15 -2.41
N ALA A 704 -36.12 22.16 -1.82
CA ALA A 704 -36.13 21.91 -0.38
C ALA A 704 -35.00 20.98 0.11
N HIS A 705 -34.55 20.04 -0.72
CA HIS A 705 -33.48 19.08 -0.40
C HIS A 705 -32.34 19.18 -1.40
N THR A 706 -31.27 19.84 -0.99
CA THR A 706 -30.18 20.25 -1.89
C THR A 706 -29.05 19.22 -2.00
N GLY A 707 -29.18 18.05 -1.37
CA GLY A 707 -28.18 16.97 -1.37
C GLY A 707 -28.01 16.29 -0.01
N ALA A 708 -26.83 15.74 0.25
CA ALA A 708 -26.53 14.97 1.47
C ALA A 708 -25.23 15.42 2.13
N ILE A 709 -25.07 15.10 3.42
CA ILE A 709 -23.85 15.34 4.20
C ILE A 709 -23.29 14.01 4.68
N LEU A 710 -21.97 13.84 4.59
CA LEU A 710 -21.26 12.71 5.15
C LEU A 710 -20.34 13.16 6.28
N PHE A 711 -20.64 12.74 7.51
CA PHE A 711 -19.72 12.87 8.64
C PHE A 711 -18.68 11.76 8.60
N SER A 712 -17.42 12.16 8.48
CA SER A 712 -16.26 11.28 8.42
C SER A 712 -15.22 11.67 9.46
N VAL A 713 -14.30 10.75 9.78
CA VAL A 713 -13.22 10.99 10.72
C VAL A 713 -11.87 10.97 10.00
N VAL A 714 -10.99 11.91 10.35
CA VAL A 714 -9.61 11.93 9.83
C VAL A 714 -8.86 10.68 10.30
N GLY A 715 -8.22 9.98 9.36
CA GLY A 715 -7.59 8.68 9.61
C GLY A 715 -8.58 7.52 9.75
N GLY A 716 -9.89 7.77 9.59
CA GLY A 716 -10.93 6.75 9.48
C GLY A 716 -10.92 6.05 8.12
N LYS A 717 -11.70 4.99 7.99
CA LYS A 717 -11.81 4.20 6.75
C LYS A 717 -12.30 5.06 5.59
N MET A 718 -13.19 6.01 5.85
CA MET A 718 -13.73 6.91 4.82
C MET A 718 -12.73 7.97 4.34
N SER A 719 -11.76 8.30 5.18
CA SER A 719 -10.70 9.26 4.87
C SER A 719 -9.51 8.63 4.14
N GLU A 720 -9.53 7.32 3.91
CA GLU A 720 -8.49 6.55 3.22
C GLU A 720 -9.09 5.77 2.03
N GLY A 721 -8.42 5.75 0.87
CA GLY A 721 -8.80 4.86 -0.24
C GLY A 721 -10.11 5.15 -1.00
N ILE A 722 -10.98 6.05 -0.54
CA ILE A 722 -12.29 6.30 -1.19
C ILE A 722 -12.25 7.45 -2.21
N ASN A 723 -12.94 7.25 -3.33
CA ASN A 723 -13.06 8.21 -4.42
C ASN A 723 -14.39 8.98 -4.32
N PHE A 724 -14.35 10.24 -3.89
CA PHE A 724 -15.49 11.16 -4.03
C PHE A 724 -15.33 11.87 -5.38
N SER A 725 -16.07 11.42 -6.38
CA SER A 725 -16.11 12.03 -7.72
C SER A 725 -17.31 12.95 -7.86
N ASP A 726 -17.14 14.03 -8.60
CA ASP A 726 -18.22 14.92 -9.05
C ASP A 726 -19.10 15.43 -7.88
N ASP A 727 -20.40 15.14 -7.94
CA ASP A 727 -21.41 15.68 -7.04
C ASP A 727 -21.32 15.11 -5.62
N LEU A 728 -20.50 14.08 -5.39
CA LEU A 728 -20.30 13.47 -4.08
C LEU A 728 -19.58 14.38 -3.09
N ALA A 729 -18.75 15.34 -3.55
CA ALA A 729 -17.97 16.21 -2.68
C ALA A 729 -17.78 17.63 -3.25
N ARG A 730 -18.88 18.36 -3.47
CA ARG A 730 -18.85 19.80 -3.82
C ARG A 730 -18.41 20.69 -2.67
N GLY A 731 -18.53 20.20 -1.44
CA GLY A 731 -17.95 20.83 -0.26
C GLY A 731 -17.16 19.84 0.59
N VAL A 732 -15.97 20.23 1.03
CA VAL A 732 -15.20 19.53 2.05
C VAL A 732 -14.97 20.46 3.22
N ILE A 733 -15.46 20.09 4.40
CA ILE A 733 -15.33 20.87 5.64
C ILE A 733 -14.39 20.15 6.59
N MET A 734 -13.29 20.78 6.96
CA MET A 734 -12.32 20.27 7.94
C MET A 734 -12.55 20.95 9.29
N ILE A 735 -12.98 20.20 10.30
CA ILE A 735 -13.22 20.73 11.65
C ILE A 735 -11.97 20.56 12.50
N GLY A 736 -11.36 21.67 12.89
CA GLY A 736 -10.16 21.70 13.70
C GLY A 736 -8.91 21.17 12.98
N LEU A 737 -7.86 20.97 13.77
CA LEU A 737 -6.62 20.32 13.35
C LEU A 737 -6.52 18.93 14.01
N PRO A 738 -6.38 17.84 13.24
CA PRO A 738 -6.36 16.47 13.73
C PRO A 738 -5.00 16.11 14.32
N PHE A 739 -4.60 16.77 15.41
CA PHE A 739 -3.35 16.46 16.10
C PHE A 739 -3.40 15.05 16.69
N PRO A 740 -2.33 14.24 16.53
CA PRO A 740 -2.24 12.96 17.19
C PRO A 740 -2.24 13.14 18.71
N ASN A 741 -2.61 12.09 19.45
CA ASN A 741 -2.61 12.15 20.90
C ASN A 741 -1.18 12.30 21.44
N ALA A 742 -0.81 13.52 21.85
CA ALA A 742 0.52 13.84 22.38
C ALA A 742 0.90 13.04 23.65
N PHE A 743 -0.07 12.41 24.32
CA PHE A 743 0.14 11.58 25.51
C PHE A 743 0.19 10.08 25.19
N SER A 744 0.11 9.67 23.92
CA SER A 744 0.31 8.26 23.57
C SER A 744 1.78 7.88 23.75
N ALA A 745 2.02 6.61 24.09
CA ALA A 745 3.35 6.05 24.27
C ALA A 745 4.26 6.33 23.07
N GLU A 746 3.72 6.04 21.88
CA GLU A 746 4.38 6.26 20.59
C GLU A 746 4.74 7.72 20.37
N MET A 747 3.80 8.65 20.62
CA MET A 747 4.04 10.07 20.38
C MET A 747 5.05 10.66 21.36
N VAL A 748 5.02 10.25 22.63
CA VAL A 748 6.00 10.66 23.63
C VAL A 748 7.40 10.18 23.24
N ALA A 749 7.52 8.91 22.85
CA ALA A 749 8.79 8.31 22.44
C ALA A 749 9.36 8.98 21.18
N LYS A 750 8.53 9.22 20.16
CA LYS A 750 8.93 9.92 18.93
C LYS A 750 9.37 11.36 19.22
N ARG A 751 8.68 12.09 20.11
CA ARG A 751 9.09 13.44 20.51
C ARG A 751 10.45 13.45 21.18
N GLU A 752 10.66 12.57 22.16
CA GLU A 752 11.95 12.47 22.85
C GLU A 752 13.07 12.14 21.87
N TYR A 753 12.82 11.25 20.90
CA TYR A 753 13.77 10.94 19.84
C TYR A 753 14.13 12.15 18.98
N VAL A 754 13.12 12.90 18.50
CA VAL A 754 13.34 14.12 17.70
C VAL A 754 14.12 15.17 18.49
N GLU A 755 13.77 15.39 19.77
CA GLU A 755 14.47 16.33 20.63
C GLU A 755 15.93 15.91 20.85
N ASN A 756 16.18 14.65 21.16
CA ASN A 756 17.53 14.12 21.40
C ASN A 756 18.40 14.22 20.15
N LYS A 757 17.86 13.94 18.96
CA LYS A 757 18.61 14.04 17.70
C LYS A 757 19.12 15.47 17.43
N VAL A 758 18.33 16.48 17.77
CA VAL A 758 18.74 17.88 17.66
C VAL A 758 19.82 18.23 18.68
N LEU A 759 19.70 17.71 19.91
CA LEU A 759 20.70 17.94 20.96
C LEU A 759 22.04 17.25 20.64
N GLU A 760 22.01 16.03 20.09
CA GLU A 760 23.20 15.28 19.67
C GLU A 760 23.94 15.93 18.52
N THR A 761 23.22 16.65 17.64
CA THR A 761 23.80 17.42 16.53
C THR A 761 24.28 18.81 16.95
N GLY A 762 24.25 19.13 18.25
CA GLY A 762 24.75 20.38 18.82
C GLY A 762 23.74 21.53 18.88
N GLY A 763 22.46 21.25 18.60
CA GLY A 763 21.37 22.23 18.69
C GLY A 763 20.98 22.58 20.12
N THR A 764 20.28 23.70 20.28
CA THR A 764 19.77 24.17 21.57
C THR A 764 18.49 23.43 21.98
N ARG A 765 18.15 23.47 23.27
CA ARG A 765 16.92 22.88 23.79
C ARG A 765 15.65 23.51 23.20
N ASP A 766 15.71 24.78 22.84
CA ASP A 766 14.57 25.48 22.24
C ASP A 766 14.38 25.08 20.77
N GLU A 767 15.48 24.88 20.02
CA GLU A 767 15.46 24.30 18.67
C GLU A 767 14.93 22.87 18.69
N ALA A 768 15.36 22.05 19.65
CA ALA A 768 14.86 20.69 19.83
C ALA A 768 13.34 20.66 20.02
N ARG A 769 12.82 21.53 20.91
CA ARG A 769 11.37 21.67 21.14
C ARG A 769 10.64 22.22 19.92
N ALA A 770 11.25 23.13 19.17
CA ALA A 770 10.66 23.67 17.95
C ALA A 770 10.53 22.59 16.87
N LYS A 771 11.58 21.79 16.65
CA LYS A 771 11.56 20.65 15.72
C LYS A 771 10.57 19.56 16.12
N ALA A 772 10.45 19.28 17.41
CA ALA A 772 9.42 18.38 17.91
C ALA A 772 8.01 18.89 17.61
N ARG A 773 7.72 20.18 17.84
CA ARG A 773 6.42 20.78 17.47
C ARG A 773 6.17 20.71 15.97
N ASP A 774 7.18 21.02 15.17
CA ASP A 774 7.13 20.98 13.71
C ASP A 774 6.77 19.59 13.19
N PHE A 775 7.39 18.54 13.76
CA PHE A 775 7.09 17.14 13.45
C PHE A 775 5.61 16.78 13.71
N TYR A 776 5.05 17.21 14.85
CA TYR A 776 3.62 16.98 15.15
C TYR A 776 2.69 17.72 14.19
N GLU A 777 3.02 18.96 13.87
CA GLU A 777 2.29 19.75 12.88
C GLU A 777 2.37 19.09 11.50
N ASN A 778 3.50 18.50 11.11
CA ASN A 778 3.64 17.82 9.82
C ASN A 778 2.75 16.57 9.73
N ILE A 779 2.68 15.76 10.79
CA ILE A 779 1.73 14.62 10.86
C ILE A 779 0.30 15.12 10.71
N CYS A 780 -0.06 16.17 11.45
CA CYS A 780 -1.40 16.76 11.41
C CYS A 780 -1.75 17.27 10.01
N MET A 781 -0.86 18.03 9.38
CA MET A 781 -1.09 18.65 8.08
C MET A 781 -1.05 17.64 6.93
N ARG A 782 -0.27 16.56 7.03
CA ARG A 782 -0.35 15.43 6.09
C ARG A 782 -1.74 14.79 6.10
N ALA A 783 -2.33 14.60 7.28
CA ALA A 783 -3.69 14.08 7.42
C ALA A 783 -4.75 15.05 6.86
N VAL A 784 -4.59 16.37 7.09
CA VAL A 784 -5.46 17.39 6.48
C VAL A 784 -5.34 17.37 4.96
N ASN A 785 -4.12 17.38 4.40
CA ASN A 785 -3.87 17.31 2.96
C ASN A 785 -4.53 16.06 2.35
N GLN A 786 -4.45 14.92 3.01
CA GLN A 786 -5.10 13.67 2.59
C GLN A 786 -6.63 13.77 2.53
N CYS A 787 -7.27 14.46 3.47
CA CYS A 787 -8.71 14.69 3.47
C CYS A 787 -9.13 15.68 2.37
N VAL A 788 -8.46 16.83 2.27
CA VAL A 788 -8.82 17.88 1.29
C VAL A 788 -8.50 17.49 -0.14
N GLY A 789 -7.47 16.65 -0.35
CA GLY A 789 -7.16 16.07 -1.66
C GLY A 789 -8.24 15.16 -2.23
N ARG A 790 -9.31 14.88 -1.48
CA ARG A 790 -10.44 14.09 -1.98
C ARG A 790 -11.49 14.93 -2.72
N ALA A 791 -11.41 16.25 -2.64
CA ALA A 791 -12.41 17.19 -3.13
C ALA A 791 -12.51 17.28 -4.66
N VAL A 792 -11.43 16.95 -5.38
CA VAL A 792 -11.31 17.18 -6.83
C VAL A 792 -10.68 15.97 -7.50
N ARG A 793 -11.22 15.53 -8.64
CA ARG A 793 -10.78 14.27 -9.31
C ARG A 793 -10.37 14.39 -10.77
N HIS A 794 -10.80 15.41 -11.51
CA HIS A 794 -10.40 15.61 -12.90
C HIS A 794 -10.36 17.08 -13.29
N ALA A 795 -9.87 17.41 -14.49
CA ALA A 795 -9.66 18.79 -14.95
C ALA A 795 -10.93 19.66 -14.93
N LEU A 796 -12.09 19.06 -15.20
CA LEU A 796 -13.38 19.77 -15.22
C LEU A 796 -14.09 19.81 -13.85
N ASP A 797 -13.50 19.21 -12.82
CA ASP A 797 -14.14 19.09 -11.52
C ASP A 797 -14.02 20.40 -10.74
N TYR A 798 -14.91 20.61 -9.78
CA TYR A 798 -14.92 21.81 -8.95
C TYR A 798 -15.46 21.53 -7.54
N SER A 799 -14.89 22.22 -6.55
CA SER A 799 -15.27 22.02 -5.15
C SER A 799 -14.91 23.23 -4.28
N SER A 800 -15.45 23.27 -3.07
CA SER A 800 -15.08 24.23 -2.03
C SER A 800 -14.46 23.51 -0.84
N ILE A 801 -13.37 24.03 -0.31
CA ILE A 801 -12.72 23.52 0.91
C ILE A 801 -12.90 24.57 2.01
N ILE A 802 -13.46 24.18 3.13
CA ILE A 802 -13.71 25.04 4.29
C ILE A 802 -12.88 24.52 5.45
N LEU A 803 -11.97 25.34 5.97
CA LEU A 803 -11.06 24.98 7.05
C LEU A 803 -11.48 25.72 8.33
N ILE A 804 -12.14 25.05 9.26
CA ILE A 804 -12.68 25.68 10.47
C ILE A 804 -11.73 25.46 11.65
N ASP A 805 -10.86 26.44 11.89
CA ASP A 805 -10.00 26.60 13.08
C ASP A 805 -9.26 27.93 12.94
N ALA A 806 -9.12 28.70 14.01
CA ALA A 806 -8.36 29.95 13.97
C ALA A 806 -6.90 29.77 13.51
N ARG A 807 -6.30 28.59 13.74
CA ARG A 807 -4.92 28.30 13.34
C ARG A 807 -4.72 28.20 11.83
N TYR A 808 -5.76 27.96 11.04
CA TYR A 808 -5.64 27.95 9.57
C TYR A 808 -5.38 29.34 8.97
N GLN A 809 -5.56 30.43 9.73
CA GLN A 809 -5.14 31.77 9.32
C GLN A 809 -3.64 32.02 9.52
N ASN A 810 -2.94 31.17 10.29
CA ASN A 810 -1.52 31.32 10.54
C ASN A 810 -0.71 30.92 9.30
N LYS A 811 0.18 31.81 8.85
CA LYS A 811 1.03 31.58 7.67
C LYS A 811 1.84 30.27 7.73
N PRO A 812 2.48 29.88 8.85
CA PRO A 812 3.21 28.60 8.93
C PRO A 812 2.34 27.36 8.71
N ILE A 813 1.06 27.39 9.13
CA ILE A 813 0.12 26.28 8.90
C ILE A 813 -0.31 26.25 7.43
N GLN A 814 -0.56 27.41 6.82
CA GLN A 814 -0.91 27.52 5.41
C GLN A 814 0.22 27.03 4.49
N GLU A 815 1.48 27.29 4.85
CA GLU A 815 2.66 26.84 4.11
C GLU A 815 2.80 25.30 4.10
N LYS A 816 2.20 24.60 5.06
CA LYS A 816 2.18 23.12 5.13
C LYS A 816 1.07 22.48 4.30
N LEU A 817 0.09 23.25 3.81
CA LEU A 817 -0.89 22.76 2.85
C LEU A 817 -0.24 22.50 1.49
N SER A 818 -0.74 21.50 0.75
CA SER A 818 -0.32 21.24 -0.63
C SER A 818 -0.42 22.50 -1.49
N PHE A 819 0.53 22.70 -2.40
CA PHE A 819 0.68 23.94 -3.15
C PHE A 819 -0.59 24.38 -3.88
N TRP A 820 -1.29 23.43 -4.51
CA TRP A 820 -2.55 23.69 -5.24
C TRP A 820 -3.69 24.18 -4.34
N VAL A 821 -3.71 23.78 -3.05
CA VAL A 821 -4.67 24.30 -2.05
C VAL A 821 -4.22 25.68 -1.59
N GLN A 822 -2.94 25.81 -1.23
CA GLN A 822 -2.35 27.04 -0.70
C GLN A 822 -2.56 28.24 -1.64
N LYS A 823 -2.36 28.04 -2.94
CA LYS A 823 -2.53 29.06 -3.99
C LYS A 823 -3.96 29.63 -4.05
N ARG A 824 -4.96 28.85 -3.62
CA ARG A 824 -6.40 29.16 -3.76
C ARG A 824 -7.06 29.52 -2.42
N ILE A 825 -6.27 29.80 -1.38
CA ILE A 825 -6.75 30.32 -0.09
C ILE A 825 -7.25 31.75 -0.27
N CYS A 826 -8.53 31.97 0.03
CA CYS A 826 -9.12 33.30 0.07
C CYS A 826 -8.87 33.97 1.42
N GLN A 827 -8.76 35.30 1.39
CA GLN A 827 -8.78 36.11 2.59
C GLN A 827 -10.22 36.24 3.07
N VAL A 828 -10.53 35.64 4.22
CA VAL A 828 -11.87 35.67 4.82
C VAL A 828 -11.84 36.57 6.05
N THR A 829 -12.65 37.62 6.02
CA THR A 829 -12.79 38.57 7.14
C THR A 829 -13.97 38.25 8.05
N SER A 830 -15.00 37.55 7.55
CA SER A 830 -16.16 37.13 8.32
C SER A 830 -16.89 35.95 7.66
N VAL A 831 -17.73 35.25 8.44
CA VAL A 831 -18.61 34.18 7.93
C VAL A 831 -19.55 34.68 6.82
N GLY A 832 -20.06 35.91 6.94
CA GLY A 832 -20.91 36.52 5.90
C GLY A 832 -20.14 36.75 4.59
N ASN A 833 -18.87 37.17 4.67
CA ASN A 833 -18.00 37.28 3.50
C ASN A 833 -17.73 35.90 2.87
N ALA A 834 -17.46 34.88 3.69
CA ALA A 834 -17.28 33.51 3.21
C ALA A 834 -18.51 32.97 2.46
N ASN A 835 -19.72 33.17 3.00
CA ASN A 835 -20.96 32.74 2.34
C ASN A 835 -21.17 33.45 1.00
N ASN A 836 -20.86 34.75 0.91
CA ASN A 836 -20.94 35.49 -0.35
C ASN A 836 -19.96 34.95 -1.40
N ILE A 837 -18.76 34.54 -0.99
CA ILE A 837 -17.78 33.91 -1.87
C ILE A 837 -18.30 32.54 -2.34
N LEU A 838 -18.78 31.69 -1.43
CA LEU A 838 -19.36 30.37 -1.77
C LEU A 838 -20.52 30.51 -2.76
N LYS A 839 -21.45 31.42 -2.46
CA LYS A 839 -22.59 31.69 -3.32
C LYS A 839 -22.17 32.09 -4.73
N ARG A 840 -21.25 33.05 -4.85
CA ARG A 840 -20.73 33.47 -6.16
C ARG A 840 -20.06 32.32 -6.89
N PHE A 841 -19.22 31.55 -6.19
CA PHE A 841 -18.51 30.40 -6.74
C PHE A 841 -19.50 29.38 -7.34
N PHE A 842 -20.46 28.89 -6.58
CA PHE A 842 -21.41 27.88 -7.09
C PHE A 842 -22.40 28.43 -8.11
N VAL A 843 -22.78 29.70 -8.04
CA VAL A 843 -23.62 30.33 -9.09
C VAL A 843 -22.89 30.38 -10.43
N THR A 844 -21.57 30.60 -10.45
CA THR A 844 -20.80 30.60 -11.70
C THR A 844 -20.55 29.20 -12.29
N LYS A 845 -20.88 28.14 -11.54
CA LYS A 845 -20.68 26.73 -11.95
C LYS A 845 -21.99 25.99 -12.27
N LYS A 846 -23.14 26.64 -12.04
CA LYS A 846 -24.44 26.25 -12.59
C LYS A 846 -24.54 26.75 -14.02
#